data_AF-A0A6G1HTZ1-F1
#
_entry.id   AF-A0A6G1HTZ1-F1
#
_cell.length_a   1.000
_cell.length_b   1.000
_cell.length_c   1.000
_cell.angle_alpha   90.00
_cell.angle_beta   90.00
_cell.angle_gamma   90.00
#
_symmetry.space_group_name_H-M   'P 1'
#
loop_
_entity.id
_entity.type
_entity.pdbx_description
1 polymer ?
#
loop_
_entity_poly.entity_id
_entity_poly.type
_entity_poly.pdbx_seq_one_letter_code
_entity_poly.pdbx_strand_id
1 'polypeptide(L)'
;MHHANFTECSAHFVNNKTALELYLYRGPVEGIPYNDSTTITYAGCVALCGTGWAGYPWKDIAGTLTTWLLPIVGILLQAPFESNAFLRTVQALARWIGSPISSLAYILWNIAMSGKCALMVDMATRYDEHIIDPDSDFASIRDSFYILTNMNQYTIKPLPSASAAAAESLLRIALFSRDLALAPPSPPLSTRRASLAHNMREYRRRGVVPVFISTLWFIVALGISIQAAFGQIGENATAHDLALGLLLAWLPLLILCGIVDRNPAAEGAVRRDLNALVDDVCEALADRPTVRVYLDTIYASAEERAAMANRVRAIADAAPELRGGFFQGFAGQARVRWHYGAAHPILSDIENCFVAERGRGWSADEALARTKLVLGSAERGLFWFNAREMGQVCAAVGVVVGSCAGAFVLSFFTPTVGLGCRSLGYLIFAVNAFGLLAVEFGVWWASAARREGEVRGARLGGWRSRFADKIEEELLSIVPQITAAIFILSPSHQRHIRQHREILARHVAKWRAYTLRQWMQRVFFTPGEIANTAWLCYITFAQTIGLYNTCYCQSSMYGIRGGGYIDFSQRSVTRTPWVKWYWSAGTALSCAILGVGMAYIVTEWCLQSHLSTLDVNAAARGLHRTRVFRAWTYPARYPLLLATAWSSWVLNLVLRQQRRGEHMAQKTLVWTKNVTYRGEEQGQLLSGGVRRESDGEGGGDWAVGDRPEDLGAGIELPTYPGPLPELRYSYEDGAVEEGYFDRVTSLGSIDARGAVGLLEARSRGSSFAESGAEDEEGGRGDGTEGPVVRRAYPAPASPGVIGGSSDGV
;
A
#
# COMPACT_ATOMS: atom_id res chain seq x y z
N MET A 1 -42.96 19.59 -0.93
CA MET A 1 -42.79 18.25 -1.52
C MET A 1 -43.51 17.26 -0.61
N HIS A 2 -44.52 16.54 -1.09
CA HIS A 2 -45.16 15.50 -0.30
C HIS A 2 -44.20 14.30 -0.19
N HIS A 3 -44.00 13.78 1.02
CA HIS A 3 -43.28 12.53 1.23
C HIS A 3 -44.05 11.39 0.57
N ALA A 4 -43.33 10.49 -0.10
CA ALA A 4 -43.99 9.37 -0.74
C ALA A 4 -44.46 8.35 0.31
N ASN A 5 -45.77 8.14 0.40
CA ASN A 5 -46.34 7.06 1.23
C ASN A 5 -46.81 5.93 0.32
N PHE A 6 -45.96 4.94 0.13
CA PHE A 6 -46.24 3.88 -0.82
C PHE A 6 -47.26 2.83 -0.31
N THR A 7 -47.43 2.70 1.00
CA THR A 7 -48.45 1.81 1.58
C THR A 7 -49.83 2.36 1.30
N GLU A 8 -50.03 3.65 1.56
CA GLU A 8 -51.28 4.36 1.28
C GLU A 8 -51.53 4.47 -0.23
N CYS A 9 -50.49 4.79 -1.01
CA CYS A 9 -50.58 4.85 -2.47
C CYS A 9 -50.97 3.50 -3.08
N SER A 10 -50.41 2.39 -2.59
CA SER A 10 -50.78 1.05 -3.01
C SER A 10 -52.25 0.77 -2.73
N ALA A 11 -52.75 1.12 -1.54
CA ALA A 11 -54.15 0.92 -1.18
C ALA A 11 -55.08 1.76 -2.07
N HIS A 12 -54.69 3.01 -2.37
CA HIS A 12 -55.44 3.88 -3.26
C HIS A 12 -55.47 3.36 -4.71
N PHE A 13 -54.33 2.89 -5.24
CA PHE A 13 -54.26 2.35 -6.59
C PHE A 13 -55.11 1.08 -6.77
N VAL A 14 -55.06 0.15 -5.81
CA VAL A 14 -55.81 -1.12 -5.88
C VAL A 14 -57.31 -0.90 -5.72
N ASN A 15 -57.73 0.03 -4.85
CA ASN A 15 -59.16 0.26 -4.56
C ASN A 15 -59.84 1.22 -5.54
N ASN A 16 -59.10 2.00 -6.33
CA ASN A 16 -59.66 3.01 -7.22
C ASN A 16 -59.59 2.57 -8.69
N LYS A 17 -60.74 2.15 -9.25
CA LYS A 17 -60.86 1.71 -10.65
C LYS A 17 -60.38 2.75 -11.67
N THR A 18 -60.62 4.04 -11.42
CA THR A 18 -60.21 5.11 -12.35
C THR A 18 -58.69 5.26 -12.39
N ALA A 19 -58.03 5.14 -11.24
CA ALA A 19 -56.57 5.19 -11.14
C ALA A 19 -55.94 3.95 -11.80
N LEU A 20 -56.58 2.79 -11.64
CA LEU A 20 -56.15 1.54 -12.28
C LEU A 20 -56.20 1.67 -13.80
N GLU A 21 -57.32 2.09 -14.39
CA GLU A 21 -57.46 2.23 -15.84
C GLU A 21 -56.46 3.23 -16.44
N LEU A 22 -56.17 4.32 -15.73
CA LEU A 22 -55.30 5.39 -16.21
C LEU A 22 -53.80 5.07 -16.09
N TYR A 23 -53.40 4.38 -15.02
CA TYR A 23 -52.00 4.23 -14.64
C TYR A 23 -51.47 2.80 -14.64
N LEU A 24 -52.30 1.81 -15.00
CA LEU A 24 -51.87 0.43 -15.17
C LEU A 24 -50.75 0.32 -16.21
N TYR A 25 -49.64 -0.29 -15.81
CA TYR A 25 -48.54 -0.55 -16.73
C TYR A 25 -48.86 -1.77 -17.58
N ARG A 26 -48.96 -1.64 -18.90
CA ARG A 26 -49.25 -2.76 -19.84
C ARG A 26 -48.03 -3.28 -20.60
N GLY A 27 -46.83 -2.79 -20.25
CA GLY A 27 -45.60 -3.19 -20.91
C GLY A 27 -45.09 -4.56 -20.44
N PRO A 28 -43.97 -5.05 -21.03
CA PRO A 28 -43.34 -6.27 -20.56
C PRO A 28 -42.82 -6.08 -19.14
N VAL A 29 -43.07 -7.09 -18.31
CA VAL A 29 -42.64 -7.18 -16.92
C VAL A 29 -41.62 -8.31 -16.83
N GLU A 30 -40.41 -8.03 -16.32
CA GLU A 30 -39.30 -9.00 -16.32
C GLU A 30 -39.27 -9.84 -15.03
N GLY A 31 -39.10 -11.15 -15.18
CA GLY A 31 -38.85 -12.09 -14.09
C GLY A 31 -40.08 -12.49 -13.24
N ILE A 32 -41.20 -11.78 -13.36
CA ILE A 32 -42.42 -12.00 -12.56
C ILE A 32 -43.65 -12.15 -13.45
N PRO A 33 -44.70 -12.90 -13.00
CA PRO A 33 -45.97 -12.92 -13.71
C PRO A 33 -46.61 -11.54 -13.67
N TYR A 34 -47.17 -11.12 -14.81
CA TYR A 34 -47.89 -9.86 -14.93
C TYR A 34 -49.14 -9.88 -14.03
N ASN A 35 -49.38 -8.79 -13.30
CA ASN A 35 -50.56 -8.63 -12.45
C ASN A 35 -51.24 -7.29 -12.72
N ASP A 36 -52.45 -7.37 -13.27
CA ASP A 36 -53.30 -6.27 -13.73
C ASP A 36 -53.82 -5.36 -12.59
N SER A 37 -53.57 -5.73 -11.33
CA SER A 37 -54.09 -5.00 -10.16
C SER A 37 -53.02 -4.29 -9.34
N THR A 38 -51.74 -4.68 -9.44
CA THR A 38 -50.67 -4.17 -8.57
C THR A 38 -49.53 -3.47 -9.30
N THR A 39 -49.52 -3.51 -10.63
CA THR A 39 -48.46 -2.94 -11.47
C THR A 39 -48.81 -1.52 -11.94
N ILE A 40 -48.11 -0.52 -11.40
CA ILE A 40 -48.33 0.88 -11.73
C ILE A 40 -47.22 1.42 -12.63
N THR A 41 -47.56 2.26 -13.61
CA THR A 41 -46.59 3.03 -14.40
C THR A 41 -45.81 4.03 -13.54
N TYR A 42 -44.61 4.41 -13.97
CA TYR A 42 -43.85 5.49 -13.32
C TYR A 42 -44.66 6.80 -13.19
N ALA A 43 -45.34 7.22 -14.26
CA ALA A 43 -46.18 8.42 -14.26
C ALA A 43 -47.29 8.33 -13.21
N GLY A 44 -47.94 7.16 -13.10
CA GLY A 44 -48.93 6.91 -12.06
C GLY A 44 -48.37 6.91 -10.65
N CYS A 45 -47.19 6.35 -10.44
CA CYS A 45 -46.53 6.39 -9.13
C CYS A 45 -46.24 7.84 -8.71
N VAL A 46 -45.74 8.67 -9.62
CA VAL A 46 -45.49 10.08 -9.32
C VAL A 46 -46.80 10.83 -9.01
N ALA A 47 -47.87 10.54 -9.76
CA ALA A 47 -49.17 11.18 -9.57
C ALA A 47 -49.87 10.75 -8.27
N LEU A 48 -49.81 9.47 -7.90
CA LEU A 48 -50.53 8.93 -6.73
C LEU A 48 -49.68 8.91 -5.46
N CYS A 49 -48.40 8.56 -5.57
CA CYS A 49 -47.51 8.43 -4.41
C CYS A 49 -46.70 9.71 -4.14
N GLY A 50 -46.57 10.61 -5.12
CA GLY A 50 -45.81 11.86 -5.01
C GLY A 50 -44.34 11.75 -5.47
N THR A 51 -43.66 12.90 -5.52
CA THR A 51 -42.27 13.02 -6.01
C THR A 51 -41.20 12.86 -4.92
N GLY A 52 -41.60 12.75 -3.65
CA GLY A 52 -40.68 12.63 -2.52
C GLY A 52 -40.04 11.25 -2.40
N TRP A 53 -39.18 11.10 -1.39
CA TRP A 53 -38.60 9.82 -0.97
C TRP A 53 -39.28 9.33 0.31
N ALA A 54 -39.32 8.00 0.48
CA ALA A 54 -39.85 7.34 1.66
C ALA A 54 -38.71 6.79 2.53
N GLY A 55 -38.39 7.47 3.64
CA GLY A 55 -37.28 7.07 4.49
C GLY A 55 -37.47 5.71 5.16
N TYR A 56 -36.35 5.06 5.47
CA TYR A 56 -36.39 3.80 6.21
C TYR A 56 -36.71 4.02 7.69
N PRO A 57 -37.41 3.06 8.33
CA PRO A 57 -37.55 3.04 9.77
C PRO A 57 -36.18 3.09 10.48
N TRP A 58 -36.12 3.74 11.64
CA TRP A 58 -34.87 3.84 12.43
C TRP A 58 -34.22 2.48 12.69
N LYS A 59 -35.02 1.43 12.89
CA LYS A 59 -34.53 0.05 13.07
C LYS A 59 -33.61 -0.41 11.92
N ASP A 60 -34.01 -0.14 10.68
CA ASP A 60 -33.26 -0.56 9.50
C ASP A 60 -32.00 0.32 9.31
N ILE A 61 -32.14 1.63 9.55
CA ILE A 61 -31.02 2.59 9.54
C ILE A 61 -29.95 2.17 10.56
N ALA A 62 -30.36 1.91 11.80
CA ALA A 62 -29.48 1.48 12.89
C ALA A 62 -28.84 0.11 12.61
N GLY A 63 -29.59 -0.80 11.97
CA GLY A 63 -29.06 -2.09 11.49
C GLY A 63 -27.92 -1.89 10.50
N THR A 64 -28.13 -1.13 9.43
CA THR A 64 -27.08 -0.85 8.43
C THR A 64 -25.89 -0.09 9.03
N LEU A 65 -26.14 0.85 9.94
CA LEU A 65 -25.08 1.61 10.63
C LEU A 65 -24.15 0.68 11.44
N THR A 66 -24.73 -0.22 12.22
CA THR A 66 -23.96 -1.12 13.11
C THR A 66 -23.29 -2.25 12.34
N THR A 67 -23.91 -2.75 11.28
CA THR A 67 -23.37 -3.86 10.47
C THR A 67 -22.25 -3.42 9.52
N TRP A 68 -22.36 -2.24 8.90
CA TRP A 68 -21.43 -1.85 7.83
C TRP A 68 -20.63 -0.60 8.14
N LEU A 69 -21.31 0.48 8.54
CA LEU A 69 -20.64 1.78 8.70
C LEU A 69 -19.67 1.79 9.88
N LEU A 70 -20.08 1.30 11.06
CA LEU A 70 -19.19 1.25 12.23
C LEU A 70 -17.96 0.35 12.01
N PRO A 71 -18.08 -0.88 11.48
CA PRO A 71 -16.91 -1.70 11.16
C PRO A 71 -15.98 -1.05 10.14
N ILE A 72 -16.52 -0.43 9.09
CA ILE A 72 -15.73 0.24 8.06
C ILE A 72 -15.00 1.45 8.63
N VAL A 73 -15.66 2.27 9.44
CA VAL A 73 -15.01 3.37 10.16
C VAL A 73 -13.91 2.82 11.08
N GLY A 74 -14.17 1.74 11.81
CA GLY A 74 -13.16 1.06 12.63
C GLY A 74 -11.93 0.62 11.84
N ILE A 75 -12.13 0.01 10.67
CA ILE A 75 -11.07 -0.40 9.75
C ILE A 75 -10.32 0.81 9.19
N LEU A 76 -11.01 1.87 8.79
CA LEU A 76 -10.40 3.11 8.30
C LEU A 76 -9.59 3.82 9.38
N LEU A 77 -10.04 3.84 10.63
CA LEU A 77 -9.31 4.44 11.75
C LEU A 77 -8.01 3.70 12.06
N GLN A 78 -7.93 2.43 11.70
CA GLN A 78 -6.72 1.61 11.82
C GLN A 78 -5.82 1.70 10.59
N ALA A 79 -6.22 2.49 9.58
CA ALA A 79 -5.39 2.71 8.44
C ALA A 79 -4.09 3.42 8.87
N PRO A 80 -2.99 3.15 8.16
CA PRO A 80 -1.66 3.57 8.55
C PRO A 80 -1.43 5.07 8.30
N PHE A 81 -2.02 5.94 9.12
CA PHE A 81 -1.95 7.39 8.95
C PHE A 81 -0.59 7.98 9.35
N GLU A 82 -0.28 9.15 8.77
CA GLU A 82 0.88 9.98 9.11
C GLU A 82 0.47 10.96 10.22
N SER A 83 1.21 10.99 11.34
CA SER A 83 1.00 11.95 12.42
C SER A 83 1.31 13.37 11.95
N ASN A 84 0.55 14.37 12.42
CA ASN A 84 0.72 15.79 12.11
C ASN A 84 0.63 16.17 10.62
N ALA A 85 0.06 15.31 9.78
CA ALA A 85 -0.08 15.54 8.33
C ALA A 85 -1.53 15.36 7.84
N PHE A 86 -2.48 16.08 8.46
CA PHE A 86 -3.92 15.93 8.19
C PHE A 86 -4.28 15.96 6.70
N LEU A 87 -3.83 16.97 5.96
CA LEU A 87 -4.15 17.09 4.53
C LEU A 87 -3.58 15.94 3.68
N ARG A 88 -2.40 15.42 4.02
CA ARG A 88 -1.81 14.27 3.32
C ARG A 88 -2.61 12.99 3.62
N THR A 89 -3.05 12.84 4.86
CA THR A 89 -3.94 11.74 5.27
C THR A 89 -5.28 11.79 4.53
N VAL A 90 -5.91 12.96 4.43
CA VAL A 90 -7.15 13.14 3.66
C VAL A 90 -6.94 12.85 2.18
N GLN A 91 -5.84 13.30 1.59
CA GLN A 91 -5.49 12.99 0.20
C GLN A 91 -5.25 11.50 -0.02
N ALA A 92 -4.57 10.82 0.91
CA ALA A 92 -4.37 9.37 0.85
C ALA A 92 -5.71 8.63 0.92
N LEU A 93 -6.62 9.03 1.82
CA LEU A 93 -7.97 8.45 1.91
C LEU A 93 -8.78 8.66 0.63
N ALA A 94 -8.81 9.88 0.10
CA ALA A 94 -9.50 10.17 -1.17
C ALA A 94 -8.93 9.32 -2.33
N ARG A 95 -7.62 9.06 -2.32
CA ARG A 95 -6.98 8.20 -3.30
C ARG A 95 -7.32 6.72 -3.10
N TRP A 96 -7.22 6.20 -1.87
CA TRP A 96 -7.54 4.81 -1.55
C TRP A 96 -9.00 4.47 -1.86
N ILE A 97 -9.92 5.39 -1.56
CA ILE A 97 -11.35 5.19 -1.75
C ILE A 97 -11.79 5.52 -3.18
N GLY A 98 -11.27 6.61 -3.75
CA GLY A 98 -11.66 7.10 -5.07
C GLY A 98 -10.99 6.37 -6.23
N SER A 99 -9.78 5.85 -6.01
CA SER A 99 -9.04 5.03 -6.99
C SER A 99 -8.53 3.74 -6.34
N PRO A 100 -9.44 2.86 -5.88
CA PRO A 100 -9.09 1.67 -5.11
C PRO A 100 -8.29 0.66 -5.94
N ILE A 101 -8.58 0.55 -7.25
CA ILE A 101 -7.86 -0.35 -8.16
C ILE A 101 -6.39 0.06 -8.30
N SER A 102 -6.13 1.34 -8.56
CA SER A 102 -4.76 1.89 -8.64
C SER A 102 -4.04 1.70 -7.30
N SER A 103 -4.71 2.04 -6.21
CA SER A 103 -4.14 1.93 -4.87
C SER A 103 -3.77 0.50 -4.52
N LEU A 104 -4.70 -0.44 -4.71
CA LEU A 104 -4.47 -1.85 -4.45
C LEU A 104 -3.38 -2.44 -5.36
N ALA A 105 -3.31 -2.03 -6.63
CA ALA A 105 -2.26 -2.49 -7.56
C ALA A 105 -0.86 -2.10 -7.08
N TYR A 106 -0.66 -0.86 -6.61
CA TYR A 106 0.63 -0.41 -6.07
C TYR A 106 0.98 -1.13 -4.76
N ILE A 107 0.01 -1.37 -3.89
CA ILE A 107 0.24 -2.09 -2.63
C ILE A 107 0.61 -3.56 -2.92
N LEU A 108 -0.14 -4.23 -3.81
CA LEU A 108 0.14 -5.61 -4.23
C LEU A 108 1.50 -5.71 -4.94
N TRP A 109 1.88 -4.72 -5.73
CA TRP A 109 3.22 -4.61 -6.29
C TRP A 109 4.27 -4.62 -5.17
N ASN A 110 4.13 -3.74 -4.16
CA ASN A 110 5.09 -3.69 -3.06
C ASN A 110 5.17 -5.00 -2.27
N ILE A 111 4.02 -5.65 -2.02
CA ILE A 111 3.96 -6.98 -1.37
C ILE A 111 4.66 -8.05 -2.22
N ALA A 112 4.47 -8.04 -3.54
CA ALA A 112 5.15 -8.97 -4.43
C ALA A 112 6.67 -8.73 -4.44
N MET A 113 7.09 -7.47 -4.34
CA MET A 113 8.50 -7.08 -4.24
C MET A 113 9.14 -7.55 -2.93
N SER A 114 8.49 -7.34 -1.78
CA SER A 114 8.97 -7.89 -0.50
C SER A 114 8.96 -9.41 -0.49
N GLY A 115 8.00 -10.05 -1.15
CA GLY A 115 7.93 -11.49 -1.35
C GLY A 115 9.13 -12.04 -2.15
N LYS A 116 9.59 -11.30 -3.16
CA LYS A 116 10.82 -11.62 -3.91
C LYS A 116 12.07 -11.48 -3.06
N CYS A 117 12.20 -10.41 -2.26
CA CYS A 117 13.29 -10.29 -1.28
C CYS A 117 13.33 -11.50 -0.34
N ALA A 118 12.17 -11.89 0.21
CA ALA A 118 12.04 -13.02 1.12
C ALA A 118 12.41 -14.35 0.45
N LEU A 119 12.04 -14.52 -0.82
CA LEU A 119 12.40 -15.71 -1.60
C LEU A 119 13.92 -15.76 -1.87
N MET A 120 14.55 -14.64 -2.22
CA MET A 120 16.01 -14.61 -2.47
C MET A 120 16.80 -14.95 -1.21
N VAL A 121 16.37 -14.45 -0.05
CA VAL A 121 16.97 -14.79 1.26
C VAL A 121 16.74 -16.27 1.61
N ASP A 122 15.55 -16.81 1.38
CA ASP A 122 15.29 -18.25 1.58
C ASP A 122 16.20 -19.12 0.71
N MET A 123 16.40 -18.73 -0.56
CA MET A 123 17.19 -19.48 -1.54
C MET A 123 18.71 -19.29 -1.36
N ALA A 124 19.16 -18.36 -0.51
CA ALA A 124 20.57 -18.12 -0.26
C ALA A 124 21.24 -19.33 0.41
N THR A 125 20.58 -19.91 1.41
CA THR A 125 21.08 -21.06 2.18
C THR A 125 20.46 -22.39 1.76
N ARG A 126 21.08 -23.50 2.18
CA ARG A 126 20.53 -24.83 1.92
C ARG A 126 19.24 -25.02 2.73
N TYR A 127 18.38 -25.94 2.26
CA TYR A 127 17.05 -26.14 2.85
C TYR A 127 17.11 -26.62 4.32
N ASP A 128 18.02 -27.57 4.61
CA ASP A 128 18.17 -28.20 5.94
C ASP A 128 19.27 -27.57 6.81
N GLU A 129 19.87 -26.47 6.37
CA GLU A 129 20.96 -25.80 7.08
C GLU A 129 20.47 -25.10 8.34
N HIS A 130 21.12 -25.38 9.48
CA HIS A 130 20.79 -24.78 10.76
C HIS A 130 21.63 -23.51 10.96
N ILE A 131 20.96 -22.36 10.95
CA ILE A 131 21.60 -21.04 11.02
C ILE A 131 21.49 -20.56 12.47
N ILE A 132 22.61 -20.56 13.18
CA ILE A 132 22.66 -20.20 14.61
C ILE A 132 23.39 -18.87 14.83
N ASP A 133 24.31 -18.50 13.94
CA ASP A 133 25.24 -17.39 14.17
C ASP A 133 24.66 -16.02 13.72
N PRO A 134 24.58 -15.02 14.63
CA PRO A 134 24.24 -13.63 14.29
C PRO A 134 25.18 -12.99 13.27
N ASP A 135 26.44 -13.41 13.20
CA ASP A 135 27.44 -12.88 12.26
C ASP A 135 27.48 -13.68 10.94
N SER A 136 26.54 -14.60 10.75
CA SER A 136 26.42 -15.40 9.53
C SER A 136 26.10 -14.55 8.29
N ASP A 137 26.53 -15.05 7.14
CA ASP A 137 26.21 -14.46 5.83
C ASP A 137 24.70 -14.34 5.61
N PHE A 138 23.93 -15.28 6.14
CA PHE A 138 22.48 -15.22 6.15
C PHE A 138 21.97 -13.96 6.84
N ALA A 139 22.48 -13.63 8.03
CA ALA A 139 22.04 -12.44 8.77
C ALA A 139 22.37 -11.16 7.99
N SER A 140 23.58 -11.05 7.44
CA SER A 140 23.99 -9.92 6.60
C SER A 140 23.12 -9.78 5.34
N ILE A 141 22.86 -10.87 4.61
CA ILE A 141 22.03 -10.86 3.41
C ILE A 141 20.58 -10.49 3.77
N ARG A 142 20.03 -11.07 4.84
CA ARG A 142 18.69 -10.78 5.35
C ARG A 142 18.54 -9.29 5.70
N ASP A 143 19.54 -8.69 6.33
CA ASP A 143 19.55 -7.26 6.67
C ASP A 143 19.55 -6.38 5.42
N SER A 144 20.36 -6.74 4.43
CA SER A 144 20.46 -6.03 3.15
C SER A 144 19.11 -6.03 2.41
N PHE A 145 18.47 -7.19 2.27
CA PHE A 145 17.16 -7.30 1.63
C PHE A 145 16.06 -6.64 2.45
N TYR A 146 16.12 -6.66 3.79
CA TYR A 146 15.17 -5.94 4.63
C TYR A 146 15.31 -4.42 4.48
N ILE A 147 16.53 -3.87 4.46
CA ILE A 147 16.77 -2.45 4.19
C ILE A 147 16.26 -2.11 2.79
N LEU A 148 16.47 -2.96 1.79
CA LEU A 148 15.96 -2.73 0.44
C LEU A 148 14.43 -2.65 0.39
N THR A 149 13.71 -3.49 1.16
CA THR A 149 12.24 -3.37 1.27
C THR A 149 11.80 -2.03 1.88
N ASN A 150 12.59 -1.44 2.78
CA ASN A 150 12.33 -0.12 3.35
C ASN A 150 12.66 1.01 2.36
N MET A 151 13.82 0.93 1.67
CA MET A 151 14.20 1.88 0.61
C MET A 151 13.14 1.97 -0.49
N ASN A 152 12.50 0.84 -0.82
CA ASN A 152 11.44 0.79 -1.81
C ASN A 152 10.24 1.70 -1.48
N GLN A 153 10.03 2.05 -0.21
CA GLN A 153 8.87 2.84 0.23
C GLN A 153 9.09 4.35 0.14
N TYR A 154 10.27 4.82 -0.26
CA TYR A 154 10.59 6.24 -0.36
C TYR A 154 10.81 6.67 -1.81
N THR A 155 10.34 7.87 -2.12
CA THR A 155 10.69 8.57 -3.35
C THR A 155 12.15 9.02 -3.32
N ILE A 156 12.81 8.92 -4.46
CA ILE A 156 14.17 9.41 -4.65
C ILE A 156 14.10 10.82 -5.24
N LYS A 157 15.05 11.67 -4.85
CA LYS A 157 15.27 12.99 -5.44
C LYS A 157 15.29 12.88 -6.98
N PRO A 158 14.71 13.84 -7.72
CA PRO A 158 14.83 13.86 -9.17
C PRO A 158 16.30 14.04 -9.56
N LEU A 159 16.88 13.00 -10.18
CA LEU A 159 18.27 12.96 -10.61
C LEU A 159 18.37 13.16 -12.13
N PRO A 160 19.42 13.83 -12.62
CA PRO A 160 19.78 13.83 -14.04
C PRO A 160 19.99 12.41 -14.56
N SER A 161 19.76 12.18 -15.86
CA SER A 161 19.94 10.85 -16.48
C SER A 161 21.36 10.31 -16.29
N ALA A 162 22.37 11.19 -16.29
CA ALA A 162 23.77 10.81 -16.06
C ALA A 162 24.02 10.23 -14.65
N SER A 163 23.38 10.80 -13.63
CA SER A 163 23.55 10.44 -12.22
C SER A 163 22.66 9.26 -11.79
N ALA A 164 21.69 8.86 -12.61
CA ALA A 164 20.76 7.76 -12.29
C ALA A 164 21.44 6.38 -12.22
N ALA A 165 22.41 6.12 -13.09
CA ALA A 165 23.20 4.88 -13.06
C ALA A 165 24.16 4.84 -11.86
N ALA A 166 24.74 5.99 -11.50
CA ALA A 166 25.57 6.15 -10.32
C ALA A 166 24.74 5.92 -9.04
N ALA A 167 23.52 6.44 -8.96
CA ALA A 167 22.61 6.22 -7.83
C ALA A 167 22.28 4.74 -7.61
N GLU A 168 22.04 3.99 -8.67
CA GLU A 168 21.82 2.54 -8.55
C GLU A 168 23.06 1.82 -8.04
N SER A 169 24.23 2.12 -8.60
CA SER A 169 25.50 1.54 -8.18
C SER A 169 25.81 1.86 -6.71
N LEU A 170 25.53 3.08 -6.27
CA LEU A 170 25.66 3.51 -4.88
C LEU A 170 24.78 2.66 -3.95
N LEU A 171 23.50 2.47 -4.29
CA LEU A 171 22.59 1.65 -3.49
C LEU A 171 23.05 0.19 -3.42
N ARG A 172 23.58 -0.37 -4.51
CA ARG A 172 24.14 -1.73 -4.52
C ARG A 172 25.35 -1.87 -3.61
N ILE A 173 26.28 -0.91 -3.64
CA ILE A 173 27.43 -0.89 -2.73
C ILE A 173 26.94 -0.78 -1.29
N ALA A 174 26.04 0.17 -1.00
CA ALA A 174 25.49 0.37 0.33
C ALA A 174 24.82 -0.90 0.88
N LEU A 175 24.10 -1.65 0.04
CA LEU A 175 23.37 -2.85 0.43
C LEU A 175 24.25 -4.10 0.52
N PHE A 176 25.13 -4.38 -0.44
CA PHE A 176 25.75 -5.70 -0.56
C PHE A 176 27.25 -5.75 -0.25
N SER A 177 27.95 -4.61 -0.25
CA SER A 177 29.40 -4.56 0.03
C SER A 177 29.72 -4.90 1.49
N ARG A 178 30.73 -5.74 1.76
CA ARG A 178 31.15 -6.07 3.15
C ARG A 178 32.30 -5.18 3.63
N ASP A 179 33.27 -4.96 2.75
CA ASP A 179 34.63 -4.53 3.14
C ASP A 179 34.85 -3.01 3.06
N LEU A 180 33.82 -2.24 2.68
CA LEU A 180 33.93 -0.78 2.63
C LEU A 180 34.03 -0.22 4.06
N ALA A 181 35.20 0.34 4.38
CA ALA A 181 35.40 1.12 5.60
C ALA A 181 34.69 2.47 5.48
N LEU A 182 33.94 2.88 6.51
CA LEU A 182 33.30 4.19 6.58
C LEU A 182 34.21 5.18 7.29
N ALA A 183 34.04 6.47 7.02
CA ALA A 183 34.78 7.52 7.70
C ALA A 183 34.47 7.53 9.21
N PRO A 184 35.48 7.65 10.10
CA PRO A 184 35.24 7.77 11.54
C PRO A 184 34.32 8.98 11.84
N PRO A 185 33.37 8.87 12.78
CA PRO A 185 33.21 7.84 13.82
C PRO A 185 32.36 6.62 13.41
N SER A 186 31.94 6.51 12.15
CA SER A 186 31.03 5.44 11.72
C SER A 186 31.73 4.07 11.73
N PRO A 187 31.04 3.00 12.22
CA PRO A 187 31.58 1.64 12.18
C PRO A 187 31.67 1.13 10.72
N PRO A 188 32.32 -0.01 10.46
CA PRO A 188 32.32 -0.64 9.14
C PRO A 188 30.91 -0.79 8.56
N LEU A 189 30.81 -0.76 7.22
CA LEU A 189 29.51 -0.76 6.53
C LEU A 189 28.61 -1.95 6.91
N SER A 190 29.19 -3.13 7.13
CA SER A 190 28.47 -4.33 7.58
C SER A 190 27.77 -4.10 8.93
N THR A 191 28.50 -3.62 9.93
CA THR A 191 27.97 -3.30 11.27
C THR A 191 26.97 -2.15 11.21
N ARG A 192 27.24 -1.12 10.39
CA ARG A 192 26.31 0.00 10.19
C ARG A 192 24.98 -0.47 9.62
N ARG A 193 24.99 -1.37 8.63
CA ARG A 193 23.78 -2.00 8.09
C ARG A 193 23.05 -2.86 9.12
N ALA A 194 23.78 -3.69 9.88
CA ALA A 194 23.17 -4.54 10.90
C ALA A 194 22.44 -3.71 11.97
N SER A 195 23.08 -2.64 12.45
CA SER A 195 22.48 -1.69 13.40
C SER A 195 21.24 -0.99 12.79
N LEU A 196 21.33 -0.55 11.53
CA LEU A 196 20.21 0.07 10.83
C LEU A 196 19.01 -0.89 10.70
N ALA A 197 19.26 -2.13 10.28
CA ALA A 197 18.22 -3.14 10.12
C ALA A 197 17.60 -3.52 11.47
N HIS A 198 18.41 -3.64 12.52
CA HIS A 198 17.94 -3.87 13.89
C HIS A 198 16.97 -2.76 14.33
N ASN A 199 17.38 -1.49 14.23
CA ASN A 199 16.56 -0.34 14.63
C ASN A 199 15.24 -0.30 13.84
N MET A 200 15.28 -0.53 12.52
CA MET A 200 14.07 -0.57 11.69
C MET A 200 13.10 -1.69 12.09
N ARG A 201 13.60 -2.89 12.45
CA ARG A 201 12.76 -4.01 12.90
C ARG A 201 12.11 -3.76 14.25
N GLU A 202 12.82 -3.07 15.14
CA GLU A 202 12.28 -2.69 16.45
C GLU A 202 11.04 -1.79 16.31
N TYR A 203 11.10 -0.79 15.43
CA TYR A 203 9.99 0.13 15.18
C TYR A 203 8.75 -0.51 14.53
N ARG A 204 8.84 -1.71 13.95
CA ARG A 204 7.71 -2.38 13.31
C ARG A 204 6.72 -3.00 14.32
N ARG A 205 7.09 -3.14 15.60
CA ARG A 205 6.26 -3.83 16.60
C ARG A 205 4.99 -3.04 16.93
N ARG A 206 3.84 -3.66 16.61
CA ARG A 206 2.45 -3.41 17.07
C ARG A 206 1.64 -2.47 16.16
N GLY A 207 0.62 -3.05 15.52
CA GLY A 207 -0.35 -2.38 14.65
C GLY A 207 -1.13 -3.36 13.76
N VAL A 208 -0.55 -4.55 13.52
CA VAL A 208 -1.14 -5.58 12.64
C VAL A 208 -2.30 -6.32 13.31
N VAL A 209 -2.20 -6.65 14.60
CA VAL A 209 -3.19 -7.45 15.33
C VAL A 209 -4.58 -6.79 15.39
N PRO A 210 -4.74 -5.50 15.75
CA PRO A 210 -6.04 -4.84 15.75
C PRO A 210 -6.76 -4.90 14.39
N VAL A 211 -6.00 -4.88 13.30
CA VAL A 211 -6.58 -4.89 11.95
C VAL A 211 -7.06 -6.27 11.56
N PHE A 212 -6.35 -7.33 11.96
CA PHE A 212 -6.87 -8.69 11.82
C PHE A 212 -8.16 -8.88 12.61
N ILE A 213 -8.25 -8.34 13.83
CA ILE A 213 -9.48 -8.39 14.64
C ILE A 213 -10.63 -7.65 13.95
N SER A 214 -10.38 -6.46 13.41
CA SER A 214 -11.42 -5.65 12.75
C SER A 214 -11.84 -6.24 11.42
N THR A 215 -10.90 -6.85 10.70
CA THR A 215 -11.18 -7.62 9.48
C THR A 215 -12.00 -8.87 9.80
N LEU A 216 -11.69 -9.57 10.89
CA LEU A 216 -12.48 -10.70 11.38
C LEU A 216 -13.90 -10.25 11.73
N TRP A 217 -14.06 -9.09 12.39
CA TRP A 217 -15.38 -8.53 12.67
C TRP A 217 -16.17 -8.23 11.40
N PHE A 218 -15.53 -7.69 10.35
CA PHE A 218 -16.18 -7.51 9.04
C PHE A 218 -16.64 -8.85 8.43
N ILE A 219 -15.83 -9.91 8.54
CA ILE A 219 -16.20 -11.26 8.05
C ILE A 219 -17.39 -11.81 8.85
N VAL A 220 -17.41 -11.62 10.18
CA VAL A 220 -18.53 -12.05 11.02
C VAL A 220 -19.80 -11.29 10.67
N ALA A 221 -19.73 -9.96 10.52
CA ALA A 221 -20.84 -9.13 10.08
C ALA A 221 -21.37 -9.59 8.71
N LEU A 222 -20.47 -9.87 7.76
CA LEU A 222 -20.84 -10.43 6.46
C LEU A 222 -21.54 -11.79 6.58
N GLY A 223 -21.05 -12.68 7.44
CA GLY A 223 -21.70 -13.97 7.70
C GLY A 223 -23.12 -13.82 8.26
N ILE A 224 -23.33 -12.89 9.20
CA ILE A 224 -24.65 -12.59 9.78
C ILE A 224 -25.58 -11.99 8.72
N SER A 225 -25.10 -11.07 7.87
CA SER A 225 -25.91 -10.49 6.79
C SER A 225 -26.29 -11.52 5.72
N ILE A 226 -25.39 -12.46 5.40
CA ILE A 226 -25.71 -13.60 4.52
C ILE A 226 -26.80 -14.45 5.16
N GLN A 227 -26.65 -14.83 6.44
CA GLN A 227 -27.67 -15.58 7.17
C GLN A 227 -29.02 -14.87 7.15
N ALA A 228 -29.05 -13.55 7.37
CA ALA A 228 -30.28 -12.76 7.36
C ALA A 228 -30.93 -12.71 5.97
N ALA A 229 -30.16 -12.41 4.93
CA ALA A 229 -30.66 -12.34 3.55
C ALA A 229 -31.19 -13.70 3.04
N PHE A 230 -30.55 -14.81 3.38
CA PHE A 230 -31.00 -16.15 2.98
C PHE A 230 -31.99 -16.79 3.95
N GLY A 231 -32.15 -16.26 5.17
CA GLY A 231 -33.22 -16.64 6.09
C GLY A 231 -34.56 -16.03 5.69
N GLN A 232 -34.54 -14.83 5.13
CA GLN A 232 -35.71 -14.10 4.63
C GLN A 232 -35.59 -13.89 3.11
N ILE A 233 -35.48 -14.98 2.35
CA ILE A 233 -35.32 -14.92 0.89
C ILE A 233 -36.46 -14.09 0.29
N GLY A 234 -36.07 -13.12 -0.52
CA GLY A 234 -36.98 -12.23 -1.21
C GLY A 234 -37.13 -10.87 -0.53
N GLU A 235 -36.82 -10.73 0.75
CA GLU A 235 -36.94 -9.44 1.44
C GLU A 235 -35.90 -8.43 0.91
N ASN A 236 -36.37 -7.32 0.34
CA ASN A 236 -35.51 -6.37 -0.34
C ASN A 236 -34.57 -5.65 0.65
N ALA A 237 -35.03 -5.35 1.86
CA ALA A 237 -34.22 -4.65 2.86
C ALA A 237 -32.93 -5.40 3.20
N THR A 238 -33.04 -6.71 3.48
CA THR A 238 -31.89 -7.57 3.82
C THR A 238 -30.98 -7.80 2.61
N ALA A 239 -31.54 -7.93 1.40
CA ALA A 239 -30.78 -8.06 0.16
C ALA A 239 -29.89 -6.85 -0.12
N HIS A 240 -30.44 -5.65 0.07
CA HIS A 240 -29.71 -4.42 -0.17
C HIS A 240 -28.70 -4.14 0.95
N ASP A 241 -29.00 -4.47 2.20
CA ASP A 241 -28.01 -4.41 3.27
C ASP A 241 -26.81 -5.32 2.95
N LEU A 242 -27.06 -6.56 2.53
CA LEU A 242 -26.00 -7.47 2.05
C LEU A 242 -25.23 -6.89 0.86
N ALA A 243 -25.93 -6.32 -0.13
CA ALA A 243 -25.28 -5.73 -1.31
C ALA A 243 -24.31 -4.59 -0.94
N LEU A 244 -24.61 -3.79 0.09
CA LEU A 244 -23.69 -2.77 0.60
C LEU A 244 -22.41 -3.39 1.15
N GLY A 245 -22.54 -4.46 1.93
CA GLY A 245 -21.39 -5.24 2.43
C GLY A 245 -20.52 -5.79 1.31
N LEU A 246 -21.15 -6.39 0.28
CA LEU A 246 -20.44 -6.92 -0.88
C LEU A 246 -19.71 -5.82 -1.67
N LEU A 247 -20.33 -4.64 -1.80
CA LEU A 247 -19.72 -3.48 -2.47
C LEU A 247 -18.46 -3.02 -1.76
N LEU A 248 -18.44 -3.07 -0.43
CA LEU A 248 -17.36 -2.57 0.42
C LEU A 248 -16.32 -3.64 0.78
N ALA A 249 -16.49 -4.89 0.34
CA ALA A 249 -15.62 -6.01 0.65
C ALA A 249 -14.15 -5.85 0.18
N TRP A 250 -13.89 -5.00 -0.82
CA TRP A 250 -12.52 -4.69 -1.25
C TRP A 250 -11.76 -3.80 -0.24
N LEU A 251 -12.46 -3.05 0.61
CA LEU A 251 -11.84 -2.09 1.53
C LEU A 251 -11.05 -2.76 2.67
N PRO A 252 -11.58 -3.78 3.38
CA PRO A 252 -10.78 -4.56 4.32
C PRO A 252 -9.52 -5.16 3.70
N LEU A 253 -9.60 -5.65 2.45
CA LEU A 253 -8.43 -6.16 1.73
C LEU A 253 -7.41 -5.05 1.47
N LEU A 254 -7.84 -3.86 1.04
CA LEU A 254 -6.96 -2.72 0.81
C LEU A 254 -6.22 -2.32 2.09
N ILE A 255 -6.92 -2.21 3.21
CA ILE A 255 -6.32 -1.83 4.49
C ILE A 255 -5.36 -2.92 4.99
N LEU A 256 -5.76 -4.19 4.93
CA LEU A 256 -4.88 -5.29 5.33
C LEU A 256 -3.62 -5.37 4.46
N CYS A 257 -3.77 -5.26 3.14
CA CYS A 257 -2.64 -5.13 2.21
C CYS A 257 -1.74 -3.95 2.57
N GLY A 258 -2.31 -2.77 2.85
CA GLY A 258 -1.55 -1.57 3.21
C GLY A 258 -0.72 -1.73 4.49
N ILE A 259 -1.17 -2.58 5.40
CA ILE A 259 -0.45 -2.90 6.63
C ILE A 259 0.65 -3.93 6.39
N VAL A 260 0.41 -4.94 5.55
CA VAL A 260 1.45 -5.88 5.13
C VAL A 260 2.55 -5.15 4.35
N ASP A 261 2.20 -4.17 3.52
CA ASP A 261 3.16 -3.28 2.84
C ASP A 261 3.96 -2.43 3.84
N ARG A 262 3.35 -1.90 4.92
CA ARG A 262 4.04 -0.99 5.85
C ARG A 262 5.24 -1.67 6.54
N ASN A 263 6.46 -1.15 6.31
CA ASN A 263 7.65 -1.59 7.03
C ASN A 263 8.01 -0.69 8.23
N PRO A 264 8.01 0.66 8.14
CA PRO A 264 8.33 1.52 9.28
C PRO A 264 7.11 2.18 9.94
N ALA A 265 7.07 2.21 11.27
CA ALA A 265 6.10 3.02 12.03
C ALA A 265 6.48 4.51 11.98
N ALA A 266 7.77 4.84 12.07
CA ALA A 266 8.29 6.20 12.09
C ALA A 266 8.96 6.58 10.76
N GLU A 267 8.18 7.04 9.78
CA GLU A 267 8.65 7.47 8.45
C GLU A 267 9.86 8.43 8.53
N GLY A 268 9.73 9.49 9.33
CA GLY A 268 10.74 10.54 9.40
C GLY A 268 12.07 10.08 10.00
N ALA A 269 12.05 9.12 10.92
CA ALA A 269 13.27 8.54 11.51
C ALA A 269 13.96 7.64 10.49
N VAL A 270 13.22 6.69 9.91
CA VAL A 270 13.76 5.74 8.92
C VAL A 270 14.30 6.45 7.69
N ARG A 271 13.64 7.52 7.21
CA ARG A 271 14.17 8.34 6.12
C ARG A 271 15.52 8.99 6.48
N ARG A 272 15.66 9.51 7.70
CA ARG A 272 16.92 10.11 8.16
C ARG A 272 18.02 9.07 8.22
N ASP A 273 17.72 7.89 8.76
CA ASP A 273 18.71 6.83 8.91
C ASP A 273 19.14 6.25 7.54
N LEU A 274 18.20 6.12 6.59
CA LEU A 274 18.51 5.74 5.20
C LEU A 274 19.38 6.78 4.50
N ASN A 275 19.07 8.08 4.65
CA ASN A 275 19.90 9.13 4.07
C ASN A 275 21.28 9.20 4.72
N ALA A 276 21.38 8.99 6.03
CA ALA A 276 22.65 8.92 6.73
C ALA A 276 23.53 7.77 6.18
N LEU A 277 22.95 6.58 5.97
CA LEU A 277 23.67 5.47 5.33
C LEU A 277 24.18 5.85 3.93
N VAL A 278 23.35 6.49 3.11
CA VAL A 278 23.73 6.91 1.76
C VAL A 278 24.84 7.96 1.80
N ASP A 279 24.74 8.94 2.69
CA ASP A 279 25.75 9.99 2.87
C ASP A 279 27.08 9.41 3.39
N ASP A 280 27.04 8.50 4.35
CA ASP A 280 28.22 7.78 4.90
C ASP A 280 28.97 7.03 3.78
N VAL A 281 28.23 6.31 2.92
CA VAL A 281 28.80 5.56 1.79
C VAL A 281 29.35 6.49 0.71
N CYS A 282 28.65 7.58 0.38
CA CYS A 282 29.15 8.59 -0.56
C CYS A 282 30.47 9.21 -0.08
N GLU A 283 30.58 9.48 1.22
CA GLU A 283 31.79 10.05 1.82
C GLU A 283 32.96 9.05 1.76
N ALA A 284 32.72 7.80 2.11
CA ALA A 284 33.72 6.73 2.02
C ALA A 284 34.22 6.51 0.57
N LEU A 285 33.32 6.61 -0.42
CA LEU A 285 33.66 6.44 -1.84
C LEU A 285 34.30 7.69 -2.46
N ALA A 286 34.23 8.85 -1.81
CA ALA A 286 34.95 10.04 -2.23
C ALA A 286 36.43 10.01 -1.77
N ASP A 287 36.72 9.27 -0.70
CA ASP A 287 38.06 9.16 -0.13
C ASP A 287 38.94 8.16 -0.92
N ARG A 288 39.95 8.69 -1.63
CA ARG A 288 40.84 7.90 -2.50
C ARG A 288 41.58 6.76 -1.79
N PRO A 289 42.21 6.93 -0.61
CA PRO A 289 42.85 5.82 0.10
C PRO A 289 41.86 4.72 0.48
N THR A 290 40.68 5.08 1.01
CA THR A 290 39.62 4.10 1.33
C THR A 290 39.16 3.32 0.09
N VAL A 291 38.94 4.01 -1.04
CA VAL A 291 38.56 3.36 -2.31
C VAL A 291 39.64 2.39 -2.81
N ARG A 292 40.92 2.74 -2.66
CA ARG A 292 42.02 1.86 -3.10
C ARG A 292 42.02 0.56 -2.31
N VAL A 293 41.93 0.65 -0.98
CA VAL A 293 41.85 -0.52 -0.10
C VAL A 293 40.62 -1.36 -0.45
N TYR A 294 39.47 -0.72 -0.65
CA TYR A 294 38.23 -1.40 -1.02
C TYR A 294 38.33 -2.15 -2.37
N LEU A 295 38.96 -1.57 -3.39
CA LEU A 295 39.11 -2.24 -4.69
C LEU A 295 40.06 -3.46 -4.63
N ASP A 296 41.00 -3.44 -3.69
CA ASP A 296 41.93 -4.54 -3.45
C ASP A 296 41.28 -5.70 -2.69
N THR A 297 40.25 -5.44 -1.85
CA THR A 297 39.50 -6.50 -1.14
C THR A 297 38.47 -7.22 -2.02
N ILE A 298 38.08 -6.64 -3.16
CA ILE A 298 37.05 -7.24 -4.02
C ILE A 298 37.61 -8.47 -4.75
N TYR A 299 36.97 -9.61 -4.51
CA TYR A 299 37.20 -10.87 -5.22
C TYR A 299 36.58 -10.81 -6.62
N ALA A 300 37.37 -10.34 -7.59
CA ALA A 300 36.96 -10.06 -8.97
C ALA A 300 38.09 -10.33 -9.96
N SER A 301 37.71 -10.66 -11.21
CA SER A 301 38.63 -10.62 -12.35
C SER A 301 39.15 -9.20 -12.60
N ALA A 302 40.25 -9.06 -13.37
CA ALA A 302 40.83 -7.76 -13.68
C ALA A 302 39.83 -6.82 -14.39
N GLU A 303 38.99 -7.36 -15.28
CA GLU A 303 37.95 -6.62 -15.99
C GLU A 303 36.86 -6.12 -15.05
N GLU A 304 36.41 -6.98 -14.12
CA GLU A 304 35.39 -6.65 -13.12
C GLU A 304 35.88 -5.61 -12.12
N ARG A 305 37.16 -5.70 -11.70
CA ARG A 305 37.78 -4.68 -10.84
C ARG A 305 37.87 -3.34 -11.56
N ALA A 306 38.20 -3.33 -12.86
CA ALA A 306 38.19 -2.11 -13.67
C ALA A 306 36.78 -1.52 -13.80
N ALA A 307 35.77 -2.37 -14.02
CA ALA A 307 34.37 -1.96 -14.08
C ALA A 307 33.89 -1.37 -12.73
N MET A 308 34.27 -1.97 -11.61
CA MET A 308 33.98 -1.44 -10.28
C MET A 308 34.65 -0.08 -10.07
N ALA A 309 35.92 0.05 -10.41
CA ALA A 309 36.65 1.30 -10.29
C ALA A 309 36.01 2.43 -11.12
N ASN A 310 35.50 2.11 -12.32
CA ASN A 310 34.75 3.06 -13.15
C ASN A 310 33.44 3.51 -12.47
N ARG A 311 32.71 2.59 -11.83
CA ARG A 311 31.46 2.90 -11.11
C ARG A 311 31.70 3.75 -9.88
N VAL A 312 32.72 3.41 -9.08
CA VAL A 312 33.10 4.18 -7.90
C VAL A 312 33.48 5.61 -8.30
N ARG A 313 34.23 5.78 -9.39
CA ARG A 313 34.53 7.12 -9.94
C ARG A 313 33.26 7.87 -10.35
N ALA A 314 32.34 7.23 -11.08
CA ALA A 314 31.08 7.85 -11.45
C ALA A 314 30.21 8.25 -10.23
N ILE A 315 30.25 7.47 -9.14
CA ILE A 315 29.58 7.81 -7.89
C ILE A 315 30.24 9.02 -7.22
N ALA A 316 31.58 9.04 -7.15
CA ALA A 316 32.32 10.15 -6.58
C ALA A 316 32.06 11.47 -7.34
N ASP A 317 32.01 11.40 -8.68
CA ASP A 317 31.69 12.55 -9.53
C ASP A 317 30.24 13.04 -9.32
N ALA A 318 29.30 12.12 -9.10
CA ALA A 318 27.90 12.43 -8.83
C ALA A 318 27.59 12.71 -7.34
N ALA A 319 28.57 12.58 -6.44
CA ALA A 319 28.36 12.69 -4.99
C ALA A 319 27.69 14.01 -4.55
N PRO A 320 28.00 15.20 -5.11
CA PRO A 320 27.33 16.45 -4.73
C PRO A 320 25.82 16.43 -5.02
N GLU A 321 25.37 15.66 -6.01
CA GLU A 321 23.96 15.55 -6.36
C GLU A 321 23.23 14.47 -5.54
N LEU A 322 23.95 13.39 -5.22
CA LEU A 322 23.44 12.22 -4.50
C LEU A 322 23.32 12.46 -2.99
N ARG A 323 24.24 13.24 -2.42
CA ARG A 323 24.24 13.58 -0.99
C ARG A 323 23.11 14.54 -0.61
N GLY A 324 22.74 14.52 0.68
CA GLY A 324 21.85 15.50 1.26
C GLY A 324 20.39 15.32 0.84
N GLY A 325 19.75 14.29 1.40
CA GLY A 325 18.33 14.01 1.19
C GLY A 325 18.03 13.23 -0.09
N PHE A 326 18.79 12.15 -0.32
CA PHE A 326 18.58 11.20 -1.43
C PHE A 326 17.13 10.68 -1.46
N PHE A 327 16.65 10.17 -0.31
CA PHE A 327 15.26 9.79 -0.08
C PHE A 327 14.45 10.98 0.45
N GLN A 328 13.33 11.30 -0.20
CA GLN A 328 12.55 12.51 0.07
C GLN A 328 11.25 12.24 0.85
N GLY A 329 10.22 11.71 0.21
CA GLY A 329 8.91 11.50 0.81
C GLY A 329 8.49 10.03 0.76
N PHE A 330 7.71 9.58 1.73
CA PHE A 330 7.14 8.25 1.72
C PHE A 330 6.09 8.10 0.61
N ALA A 331 6.27 7.04 -0.17
CA ALA A 331 5.43 6.64 -1.29
C ALA A 331 4.80 5.25 -1.12
N GLY A 332 5.16 4.52 -0.05
CA GLY A 332 4.51 3.27 0.31
C GLY A 332 3.00 3.41 0.43
N GLN A 333 2.28 2.28 0.41
CA GLN A 333 0.82 2.24 0.57
C GLN A 333 0.07 3.01 -0.51
N ALA A 334 0.64 3.04 -1.73
CA ALA A 334 0.10 3.74 -2.87
C ALA A 334 -0.15 5.25 -2.68
N ARG A 335 0.56 5.91 -1.76
CA ARG A 335 0.39 7.36 -1.52
C ARG A 335 0.82 8.23 -2.71
N VAL A 336 1.70 7.71 -3.56
CA VAL A 336 2.26 8.43 -4.72
C VAL A 336 2.01 7.64 -6.01
N ARG A 337 1.52 8.31 -7.06
CA ARG A 337 1.35 7.73 -8.40
C ARG A 337 2.68 7.54 -9.12
N TRP A 338 2.74 6.52 -9.97
CA TRP A 338 3.93 6.17 -10.77
C TRP A 338 5.21 5.96 -9.95
N HIS A 339 5.06 5.56 -8.69
CA HIS A 339 6.19 5.17 -7.85
C HIS A 339 6.59 3.72 -8.19
N TYR A 340 7.85 3.53 -8.58
CA TYR A 340 8.43 2.21 -8.90
C TYR A 340 9.29 1.64 -7.77
N GLY A 341 9.73 2.51 -6.86
CA GLY A 341 10.70 2.20 -5.82
C GLY A 341 12.08 1.78 -6.36
N ALA A 342 13.06 1.70 -5.46
CA ALA A 342 14.43 1.30 -5.80
C ALA A 342 14.61 -0.22 -5.90
N ALA A 343 13.72 -1.02 -5.29
CA ALA A 343 13.93 -2.46 -5.17
C ALA A 343 13.68 -3.20 -6.48
N HIS A 344 12.67 -2.80 -7.26
CA HIS A 344 12.35 -3.49 -8.51
C HIS A 344 13.53 -3.62 -9.49
N PRO A 345 14.23 -2.53 -9.88
CA PRO A 345 15.37 -2.61 -10.79
C PRO A 345 16.52 -3.45 -10.19
N ILE A 346 16.85 -3.23 -8.92
CA ILE A 346 17.94 -3.93 -8.22
C ILE A 346 17.65 -5.44 -8.16
N LEU A 347 16.46 -5.84 -7.72
CA LEU A 347 16.10 -7.26 -7.62
C LEU A 347 16.05 -7.94 -8.98
N SER A 348 15.46 -7.28 -9.97
CA SER A 348 15.34 -7.89 -11.30
C SER A 348 16.71 -8.11 -11.95
N ASP A 349 17.66 -7.22 -11.69
CA ASP A 349 19.00 -7.38 -12.22
C ASP A 349 19.77 -8.47 -11.47
N ILE A 350 19.72 -8.48 -10.14
CA ILE A 350 20.30 -9.54 -9.28
C ILE A 350 19.78 -10.93 -9.68
N GLU A 351 18.48 -11.02 -9.96
CA GLU A 351 17.83 -12.25 -10.42
C GLU A 351 18.45 -12.72 -11.73
N ASN A 352 18.58 -11.82 -12.72
CA ASN A 352 19.11 -12.15 -14.04
C ASN A 352 20.60 -12.44 -14.05
N CYS A 353 21.40 -11.67 -13.30
CA CYS A 353 22.86 -11.70 -13.41
C CYS A 353 23.49 -12.85 -12.60
N PHE A 354 22.79 -13.36 -11.58
CA PHE A 354 23.42 -14.29 -10.64
C PHE A 354 22.45 -15.29 -10.01
N VAL A 355 21.37 -14.82 -9.38
CA VAL A 355 20.58 -15.66 -8.47
C VAL A 355 19.75 -16.71 -9.22
N ALA A 356 19.16 -16.37 -10.36
CA ALA A 356 18.31 -17.31 -11.10
C ALA A 356 19.07 -18.48 -11.73
N GLU A 357 20.35 -18.28 -12.10
CA GLU A 357 21.19 -19.35 -12.68
C GLU A 357 21.63 -20.36 -11.62
N ARG A 358 21.97 -19.89 -10.41
CA ARG A 358 22.46 -20.74 -9.33
C ARG A 358 21.33 -21.39 -8.53
N GLY A 359 20.17 -20.74 -8.43
CA GLY A 359 19.02 -21.24 -7.69
C GLY A 359 19.30 -21.34 -6.18
N ARG A 360 18.99 -22.47 -5.54
CA ARG A 360 19.17 -22.63 -4.08
C ARG A 360 20.65 -22.87 -3.74
N GLY A 361 21.12 -22.19 -2.69
CA GLY A 361 22.51 -22.20 -2.26
C GLY A 361 23.37 -21.17 -3.01
N TRP A 362 22.76 -20.15 -3.61
CA TRP A 362 23.49 -19.18 -4.45
C TRP A 362 24.55 -18.38 -3.69
N SER A 363 24.43 -18.27 -2.36
CA SER A 363 25.40 -17.56 -1.50
C SER A 363 26.47 -18.48 -0.91
N ALA A 364 26.63 -19.71 -1.41
CA ALA A 364 27.65 -20.65 -0.90
C ALA A 364 29.08 -20.13 -1.05
N ASP A 365 29.35 -19.34 -2.11
CA ASP A 365 30.57 -18.55 -2.25
C ASP A 365 30.21 -17.08 -2.03
N GLU A 366 30.44 -16.61 -0.81
CA GLU A 366 30.04 -15.28 -0.36
C GLU A 366 30.77 -14.18 -1.12
N ALA A 367 32.08 -14.30 -1.28
CA ALA A 367 32.92 -13.28 -1.90
C ALA A 367 32.51 -13.07 -3.37
N LEU A 368 32.33 -14.17 -4.10
CA LEU A 368 31.85 -14.11 -5.48
C LEU A 368 30.41 -13.57 -5.56
N ALA A 369 29.52 -14.01 -4.67
CA ALA A 369 28.14 -13.53 -4.65
C ALA A 369 28.08 -12.02 -4.43
N ARG A 370 28.77 -11.49 -3.41
CA ARG A 370 28.77 -10.05 -3.13
C ARG A 370 29.35 -9.24 -4.28
N THR A 371 30.47 -9.66 -4.86
CA THR A 371 31.06 -8.96 -6.02
C THR A 371 30.04 -8.85 -7.16
N LYS A 372 29.36 -9.96 -7.50
CA LYS A 372 28.37 -9.98 -8.59
C LYS A 372 27.10 -9.18 -8.27
N LEU A 373 26.65 -9.16 -7.02
CA LEU A 373 25.51 -8.35 -6.58
C LEU A 373 25.80 -6.85 -6.68
N VAL A 374 27.02 -6.44 -6.29
CA VAL A 374 27.45 -5.04 -6.36
C VAL A 374 27.64 -4.59 -7.82
N LEU A 375 28.27 -5.43 -8.65
CA LEU A 375 28.45 -5.15 -10.08
C LEU A 375 27.11 -5.17 -10.84
N GLY A 376 26.29 -6.21 -10.74
CA GLY A 376 25.09 -6.31 -11.59
C GLY A 376 25.38 -6.28 -13.10
N SER A 377 24.33 -6.23 -13.92
CA SER A 377 24.49 -6.07 -15.38
C SER A 377 24.75 -4.60 -15.77
N ALA A 378 25.41 -4.37 -16.90
CA ALA A 378 25.75 -3.03 -17.38
C ALA A 378 24.58 -2.32 -18.11
N GLU A 379 23.44 -2.98 -18.30
CA GLU A 379 22.53 -2.62 -19.39
C GLU A 379 21.31 -1.77 -18.97
N ARG A 380 20.95 -1.67 -17.68
CA ARG A 380 19.68 -1.03 -17.28
C ARG A 380 19.80 -0.25 -15.98
N GLY A 381 19.40 1.02 -16.01
CA GLY A 381 19.31 1.89 -14.83
C GLY A 381 18.04 1.70 -13.98
N LEU A 382 17.88 2.53 -12.95
CA LEU A 382 16.86 2.42 -11.89
C LEU A 382 15.37 2.48 -12.33
N PHE A 383 15.05 2.78 -13.60
CA PHE A 383 13.66 3.01 -14.03
C PHE A 383 13.31 2.27 -15.33
N TRP A 384 12.69 1.09 -15.22
CA TRP A 384 12.12 0.38 -16.36
C TRP A 384 10.88 -0.45 -15.96
N PHE A 385 10.05 -0.82 -16.93
CA PHE A 385 8.78 -1.50 -16.69
C PHE A 385 8.83 -2.98 -17.02
N ASN A 386 8.38 -3.78 -16.08
CA ASN A 386 8.27 -5.22 -16.22
C ASN A 386 6.81 -5.65 -16.40
N ALA A 387 6.53 -6.31 -17.53
CA ALA A 387 5.21 -6.81 -17.87
C ALA A 387 4.68 -7.86 -16.89
N ARG A 388 5.58 -8.55 -16.15
CA ARG A 388 5.22 -9.49 -15.07
C ARG A 388 4.40 -8.84 -13.96
N GLU A 389 4.57 -7.53 -13.74
CA GLU A 389 3.85 -6.79 -12.70
C GLU A 389 2.39 -6.47 -13.10
N MET A 390 2.01 -6.71 -14.36
CA MET A 390 0.59 -6.63 -14.79
C MET A 390 -0.29 -7.63 -14.06
N GLY A 391 0.27 -8.73 -13.54
CA GLY A 391 -0.49 -9.68 -12.71
C GLY A 391 -1.10 -9.02 -11.46
N GLN A 392 -0.37 -8.10 -10.81
CA GLN A 392 -0.87 -7.39 -9.62
C GLN A 392 -1.97 -6.39 -9.97
N VAL A 393 -1.90 -5.79 -11.16
CA VAL A 393 -2.93 -4.91 -11.70
C VAL A 393 -4.21 -5.69 -11.97
N CYS A 394 -4.09 -6.85 -12.63
CA CYS A 394 -5.23 -7.74 -12.88
C CYS A 394 -5.86 -8.24 -11.58
N ALA A 395 -5.05 -8.59 -10.58
CA ALA A 395 -5.55 -8.98 -9.25
C ALA A 395 -6.31 -7.83 -8.58
N ALA A 396 -5.79 -6.60 -8.61
CA ALA A 396 -6.47 -5.43 -8.07
C ALA A 396 -7.79 -5.13 -8.77
N VAL A 397 -7.83 -5.24 -10.11
CA VAL A 397 -9.07 -5.11 -10.90
C VAL A 397 -10.06 -6.19 -10.48
N GLY A 398 -9.64 -7.45 -10.41
CA GLY A 398 -10.48 -8.58 -10.02
C GLY A 398 -11.09 -8.39 -8.62
N VAL A 399 -10.29 -7.93 -7.65
CA VAL A 399 -10.77 -7.65 -6.29
C VAL A 399 -11.86 -6.59 -6.28
N VAL A 400 -11.59 -5.40 -6.81
CA VAL A 400 -12.55 -4.29 -6.73
C VAL A 400 -13.77 -4.53 -7.61
N VAL A 401 -13.55 -4.88 -8.89
CA VAL A 401 -14.64 -5.04 -9.86
C VAL A 401 -15.48 -6.25 -9.48
N GLY A 402 -14.89 -7.35 -9.04
CA GLY A 402 -15.66 -8.54 -8.67
C GLY A 402 -16.45 -8.36 -7.38
N SER A 403 -15.94 -7.63 -6.38
CA SER A 403 -16.74 -7.21 -5.21
C SER A 403 -17.92 -6.31 -5.62
N CYS A 404 -17.68 -5.32 -6.49
CA CYS A 404 -18.73 -4.45 -7.02
C CYS A 404 -19.75 -5.21 -7.89
N ALA A 405 -19.29 -6.20 -8.65
CA ALA A 405 -20.13 -7.02 -9.51
C ALA A 405 -21.11 -7.88 -8.70
N GLY A 406 -20.67 -8.47 -7.58
CA GLY A 406 -21.58 -9.19 -6.69
C GLY A 406 -22.67 -8.28 -6.13
N ALA A 407 -22.32 -7.07 -5.67
CA ALA A 407 -23.29 -6.07 -5.21
C ALA A 407 -24.24 -5.61 -6.32
N PHE A 408 -23.72 -5.40 -7.53
CA PHE A 408 -24.49 -5.04 -8.71
C PHE A 408 -25.51 -6.14 -9.05
N VAL A 409 -25.09 -7.41 -9.12
CA VAL A 409 -25.98 -8.54 -9.40
C VAL A 409 -27.13 -8.60 -8.38
N LEU A 410 -26.84 -8.48 -7.08
CA LEU A 410 -27.88 -8.44 -6.05
C LEU A 410 -28.85 -7.28 -6.26
N SER A 411 -28.36 -6.08 -6.55
CA SER A 411 -29.23 -4.89 -6.68
C SER A 411 -29.94 -4.78 -8.03
N PHE A 412 -29.43 -5.42 -9.08
CA PHE A 412 -30.04 -5.43 -10.42
C PHE A 412 -31.21 -6.42 -10.50
N PHE A 413 -31.10 -7.56 -9.81
CA PHE A 413 -32.13 -8.60 -9.79
C PHE A 413 -33.09 -8.52 -8.58
N THR A 414 -32.88 -7.56 -7.67
CA THR A 414 -33.86 -7.23 -6.63
C THR A 414 -34.86 -6.21 -7.21
N PRO A 415 -36.18 -6.46 -7.17
CA PRO A 415 -37.18 -5.73 -7.94
C PRO A 415 -37.16 -4.20 -7.81
N THR A 416 -37.50 -3.47 -8.88
CA THR A 416 -37.79 -3.98 -10.25
C THR A 416 -36.51 -4.38 -10.99
N VAL A 417 -36.51 -5.54 -11.66
CA VAL A 417 -35.33 -6.03 -12.40
C VAL A 417 -34.92 -4.99 -13.42
N GLY A 418 -33.66 -4.55 -13.34
CA GLY A 418 -33.15 -3.50 -14.21
C GLY A 418 -32.17 -2.54 -13.53
N LEU A 419 -31.86 -1.47 -14.25
CA LEU A 419 -30.92 -0.45 -13.79
C LEU A 419 -31.64 0.57 -12.91
N GLY A 420 -31.75 0.26 -11.62
CA GLY A 420 -32.21 1.18 -10.59
C GLY A 420 -31.10 2.12 -10.11
N CYS A 421 -31.43 3.06 -9.20
CA CYS A 421 -30.46 3.99 -8.65
C CYS A 421 -29.29 3.30 -7.90
N ARG A 422 -29.54 2.14 -7.28
CA ARG A 422 -28.52 1.36 -6.54
C ARG A 422 -27.54 0.67 -7.47
N SER A 423 -28.04 -0.17 -8.36
CA SER A 423 -27.23 -0.91 -9.33
C SER A 423 -26.47 0.05 -10.26
N LEU A 424 -27.10 1.14 -10.72
CA LEU A 424 -26.40 2.20 -11.44
C LEU A 424 -25.32 2.88 -10.59
N GLY A 425 -25.62 3.18 -9.31
CA GLY A 425 -24.65 3.80 -8.40
C GLY A 425 -23.37 2.98 -8.25
N TYR A 426 -23.51 1.66 -8.09
CA TYR A 426 -22.37 0.74 -7.99
C TYR A 426 -21.60 0.64 -9.32
N LEU A 427 -22.33 0.61 -10.44
CA LEU A 427 -21.74 0.58 -11.77
C LEU A 427 -20.92 1.85 -12.06
N ILE A 428 -21.46 3.03 -11.75
CA ILE A 428 -20.75 4.32 -11.91
C ILE A 428 -19.46 4.31 -11.09
N PHE A 429 -19.50 3.88 -9.83
CA PHE A 429 -18.31 3.78 -8.99
C PHE A 429 -17.24 2.88 -9.63
N ALA A 430 -17.61 1.67 -10.06
CA ALA A 430 -16.70 0.70 -10.65
C ALA A 430 -16.11 1.19 -11.99
N VAL A 431 -16.94 1.80 -12.85
CA VAL A 431 -16.53 2.36 -14.14
C VAL A 431 -15.57 3.54 -13.93
N ASN A 432 -15.87 4.44 -12.98
CA ASN A 432 -14.96 5.55 -12.65
C ASN A 432 -13.63 5.05 -12.10
N ALA A 433 -13.65 4.08 -11.18
CA ALA A 433 -12.44 3.48 -10.62
C ALA A 433 -11.56 2.84 -11.72
N PHE A 434 -12.19 2.11 -12.65
CA PHE A 434 -11.51 1.50 -13.80
C PHE A 434 -11.01 2.56 -14.79
N GLY A 435 -11.82 3.59 -15.08
CA GLY A 435 -11.45 4.70 -15.96
C GLY A 435 -10.23 5.47 -15.45
N LEU A 436 -10.17 5.75 -14.14
CA LEU A 436 -9.00 6.35 -13.51
C LEU A 436 -7.74 5.48 -13.71
N LEU A 437 -7.85 4.16 -13.56
CA LEU A 437 -6.75 3.23 -13.84
C LEU A 437 -6.33 3.27 -15.31
N ALA A 438 -7.29 3.19 -16.23
CA ALA A 438 -7.03 3.16 -17.68
C ALA A 438 -6.33 4.44 -18.14
N VAL A 439 -6.76 5.61 -17.66
CA VAL A 439 -6.11 6.89 -17.95
C VAL A 439 -4.71 6.95 -17.33
N GLU A 440 -4.51 6.40 -16.13
CA GLU A 440 -3.18 6.31 -15.51
C GLU A 440 -2.20 5.48 -16.34
N PHE A 441 -2.63 4.33 -16.85
CA PHE A 441 -1.84 3.54 -17.80
C PHE A 441 -1.59 4.28 -19.11
N GLY A 442 -2.60 5.00 -19.63
CA GLY A 442 -2.44 5.83 -20.83
C GLY A 442 -1.39 6.93 -20.66
N VAL A 443 -1.42 7.65 -19.53
CA VAL A 443 -0.42 8.67 -19.17
C VAL A 443 0.95 8.04 -18.99
N TRP A 444 0.99 6.87 -18.36
CA TRP A 444 2.22 6.13 -18.16
C TRP A 444 2.86 5.77 -19.51
N TRP A 445 2.11 5.12 -20.40
CA TRP A 445 2.53 4.75 -21.75
C TRP A 445 3.01 5.95 -22.56
N ALA A 446 2.24 7.04 -22.57
CA ALA A 446 2.59 8.28 -23.27
C ALA A 446 3.86 8.95 -22.72
N SER A 447 4.13 8.80 -21.41
CA SER A 447 5.35 9.32 -20.79
C SER A 447 6.58 8.43 -21.00
N ALA A 448 6.38 7.11 -21.13
CA ALA A 448 7.44 6.15 -21.40
C ALA A 448 7.97 6.29 -22.84
N ALA A 449 7.08 6.42 -23.82
CA ALA A 449 7.42 6.65 -25.24
C ALA A 449 8.26 7.91 -25.49
N ARG A 450 8.27 8.87 -24.55
CA ARG A 450 9.09 10.10 -24.64
C ARG A 450 10.53 9.93 -24.16
N ARG A 451 10.87 8.86 -23.44
CA ARG A 451 12.27 8.59 -23.03
C ARG A 451 13.12 8.03 -24.18
N GLU A 452 12.52 7.50 -25.23
CA GLU A 452 13.21 6.92 -26.39
C GLU A 452 13.31 7.88 -27.59
N GLY A 453 12.73 9.08 -27.52
CA GLY A 453 12.70 10.01 -28.65
C GLY A 453 12.54 11.46 -28.22
N GLU A 454 13.63 12.10 -27.83
CA GLU A 454 13.78 13.54 -28.07
C GLU A 454 13.64 13.77 -29.58
N VAL A 455 12.56 14.46 -29.99
CA VAL A 455 12.36 15.23 -31.25
C VAL A 455 10.87 15.47 -31.57
N ARG A 456 9.89 14.76 -30.97
CA ARG A 456 8.44 14.96 -31.26
C ARG A 456 7.65 15.77 -30.21
N GLY A 457 8.31 16.66 -29.47
CA GLY A 457 7.71 17.45 -28.38
C GLY A 457 6.75 18.58 -28.79
N ALA A 458 6.70 18.99 -30.06
CA ALA A 458 6.05 20.25 -30.46
C ALA A 458 4.51 20.21 -30.51
N ARG A 459 3.86 19.07 -30.83
CA ARG A 459 2.40 19.05 -31.10
C ARG A 459 1.50 18.92 -29.86
N LEU A 460 1.93 18.21 -28.80
CA LEU A 460 1.18 18.10 -27.55
C LEU A 460 1.48 19.22 -26.54
N GLY A 461 2.62 19.91 -26.69
CA GLY A 461 2.94 21.09 -25.88
C GLY A 461 1.95 22.23 -26.10
N GLY A 462 1.47 22.39 -27.35
CA GLY A 462 0.53 23.45 -27.72
C GLY A 462 -0.82 23.38 -27.03
N TRP A 463 -1.37 22.20 -26.73
CA TRP A 463 -2.63 22.12 -25.96
C TRP A 463 -2.41 22.48 -24.48
N ARG A 464 -1.27 22.10 -23.89
CA ARG A 464 -0.95 22.42 -22.49
C ARG A 464 -0.69 23.90 -22.30
N SER A 465 0.06 24.52 -23.21
CA SER A 465 0.28 25.97 -23.17
C SER A 465 -1.07 26.67 -23.35
N ARG A 466 -1.85 26.33 -24.38
CA ARG A 466 -3.18 26.95 -24.61
C ARG A 466 -4.15 26.78 -23.46
N PHE A 467 -4.18 25.63 -22.78
CA PHE A 467 -5.05 25.42 -21.63
C PHE A 467 -4.56 26.16 -20.39
N ALA A 468 -3.24 26.19 -20.15
CA ALA A 468 -2.64 27.01 -19.09
C ALA A 468 -2.89 28.51 -19.34
N ASP A 469 -2.76 28.95 -20.59
CA ASP A 469 -3.02 30.33 -21.02
C ASP A 469 -4.51 30.66 -20.82
N LYS A 470 -5.43 29.75 -21.18
CA LYS A 470 -6.88 29.94 -20.97
C LYS A 470 -7.26 29.97 -19.49
N ILE A 471 -6.67 29.12 -18.66
CA ILE A 471 -6.88 29.15 -17.20
C ILE A 471 -6.28 30.43 -16.59
N GLU A 472 -5.10 30.85 -17.05
CA GLU A 472 -4.46 32.09 -16.62
C GLU A 472 -5.35 33.29 -16.95
N GLU A 473 -5.90 33.35 -18.16
CA GLU A 473 -6.83 34.39 -18.61
C GLU A 473 -8.12 34.41 -17.75
N GLU A 474 -8.73 33.26 -17.50
CA GLU A 474 -9.91 33.12 -16.64
C GLU A 474 -9.62 33.52 -15.18
N LEU A 475 -8.56 32.98 -14.56
CA LEU A 475 -8.19 33.29 -13.17
C LEU A 475 -7.80 34.77 -12.99
N LEU A 476 -7.06 35.34 -13.93
CA LEU A 476 -6.69 36.76 -13.90
C LEU A 476 -7.90 37.68 -14.07
N SER A 477 -8.98 37.21 -14.72
CA SER A 477 -10.24 37.94 -14.83
C SER A 477 -11.06 37.91 -13.53
N ILE A 478 -11.01 36.79 -12.79
CA ILE A 478 -11.80 36.56 -11.56
C ILE A 478 -11.13 37.17 -10.31
N VAL A 479 -9.80 37.12 -10.20
CA VAL A 479 -9.07 37.62 -9.03
C VAL A 479 -9.38 39.10 -8.70
N PRO A 480 -9.41 40.05 -9.67
CA PRO A 480 -9.81 41.43 -9.42
C PRO A 480 -11.24 41.55 -8.90
N GLN A 481 -12.16 40.70 -9.36
CA GLN A 481 -13.57 40.73 -8.95
C GLN A 481 -13.74 40.25 -7.51
N ILE A 482 -13.09 39.14 -7.14
CA ILE A 482 -13.12 38.61 -5.76
C ILE A 482 -12.40 39.55 -4.80
N THR A 483 -11.24 40.09 -5.19
CA THR A 483 -10.51 41.04 -4.32
C THR A 483 -11.25 42.36 -4.16
N ALA A 484 -11.86 42.90 -5.22
CA ALA A 484 -12.72 44.08 -5.14
C ALA A 484 -13.97 43.84 -4.27
N ALA A 485 -14.57 42.64 -4.32
CA ALA A 485 -15.73 42.29 -3.49
C ALA A 485 -15.41 42.16 -1.99
N ILE A 486 -14.20 41.72 -1.62
CA ILE A 486 -13.81 41.51 -0.22
C ILE A 486 -13.25 42.78 0.43
N PHE A 487 -12.64 43.69 -0.34
CA PHE A 487 -11.93 44.86 0.19
C PHE A 487 -12.35 46.16 -0.53
N ILE A 488 -13.52 46.70 -0.18
CA ILE A 488 -14.13 47.81 -0.91
C ILE A 488 -13.50 49.19 -0.60
N LEU A 489 -12.74 49.42 0.48
CA LEU A 489 -12.31 50.80 0.85
C LEU A 489 -10.94 50.92 1.56
N SER A 490 -9.81 50.46 0.99
CA SER A 490 -8.49 50.79 1.57
C SER A 490 -7.36 50.95 0.55
N PRO A 491 -6.50 51.99 0.65
CA PRO A 491 -5.32 52.16 -0.20
C PRO A 491 -4.27 51.03 -0.08
N SER A 492 -4.34 50.20 0.97
CA SER A 492 -3.52 48.98 1.09
C SER A 492 -3.86 47.92 0.03
N HIS A 493 -5.04 48.03 -0.60
CA HIS A 493 -5.60 47.12 -1.60
C HIS A 493 -4.73 46.96 -2.85
N GLN A 494 -4.11 48.04 -3.36
CA GLN A 494 -3.24 47.94 -4.54
C GLN A 494 -1.97 47.13 -4.27
N ARG A 495 -1.44 47.16 -3.03
CA ARG A 495 -0.28 46.34 -2.65
C ARG A 495 -0.67 44.87 -2.56
N HIS A 496 -1.84 44.55 -1.98
CA HIS A 496 -2.35 43.19 -1.94
C HIS A 496 -2.65 42.62 -3.33
N ILE A 497 -3.23 43.40 -4.25
CA ILE A 497 -3.45 42.94 -5.64
C ILE A 497 -2.13 42.65 -6.35
N ARG A 498 -1.11 43.51 -6.21
CA ARG A 498 0.24 43.24 -6.77
C ARG A 498 0.84 41.97 -6.18
N GLN A 499 0.78 41.81 -4.86
CA GLN A 499 1.28 40.61 -4.18
C GLN A 499 0.53 39.35 -4.63
N HIS A 500 -0.79 39.40 -4.78
CA HIS A 500 -1.59 38.28 -5.31
C HIS A 500 -1.28 37.99 -6.77
N ARG A 501 -1.08 38.99 -7.61
CA ARG A 501 -0.64 38.82 -9.00
C ARG A 501 0.75 38.19 -9.08
N GLU A 502 1.69 38.60 -8.25
CA GLU A 502 3.04 37.99 -8.19
C GLU A 502 3.00 36.55 -7.66
N ILE A 503 2.14 36.28 -6.67
CA ILE A 503 1.89 34.90 -6.20
C ILE A 503 1.29 34.08 -7.33
N LEU A 504 0.27 34.59 -8.03
CA LEU A 504 -0.39 33.90 -9.14
C LEU A 504 0.58 33.67 -10.31
N ALA A 505 1.34 34.68 -10.72
CA ALA A 505 2.36 34.57 -11.77
C ALA A 505 3.42 33.52 -11.41
N ARG A 506 3.87 33.48 -10.14
CA ARG A 506 4.76 32.40 -9.67
C ARG A 506 4.09 31.03 -9.72
N HIS A 507 2.81 30.92 -9.37
CA HIS A 507 2.07 29.66 -9.47
C HIS A 507 1.89 29.22 -10.93
N VAL A 508 1.57 30.14 -11.84
CA VAL A 508 1.41 29.89 -13.28
C VAL A 508 2.74 29.49 -13.91
N ALA A 509 3.83 30.19 -13.60
CA ALA A 509 5.17 29.81 -14.05
C ALA A 509 5.53 28.39 -13.58
N LYS A 510 5.20 28.07 -12.32
CA LYS A 510 5.37 26.72 -11.76
C LYS A 510 4.47 25.69 -12.46
N TRP A 511 3.25 26.04 -12.86
CA TRP A 511 2.33 25.17 -13.60
C TRP A 511 2.82 24.89 -15.03
N ARG A 512 3.33 25.91 -15.72
CA ARG A 512 3.95 25.76 -17.06
C ARG A 512 5.16 24.82 -17.01
N ALA A 513 5.88 24.80 -15.89
CA ALA A 513 7.02 23.90 -15.66
C ALA A 513 6.61 22.46 -15.29
N TYR A 514 5.32 22.13 -15.13
CA TYR A 514 4.91 20.78 -14.76
C TYR A 514 5.10 19.76 -15.87
N THR A 515 5.60 18.60 -15.46
CA THR A 515 5.60 17.40 -16.30
C THR A 515 4.17 16.94 -16.58
N LEU A 516 3.97 16.15 -17.64
CA LEU A 516 2.65 15.57 -17.97
C LEU A 516 2.02 14.87 -16.75
N ARG A 517 2.84 14.10 -16.03
CA ARG A 517 2.43 13.34 -14.85
C ARG A 517 1.93 14.27 -13.74
N GLN A 518 2.68 15.32 -13.43
CA GLN A 518 2.29 16.31 -12.41
C GLN A 518 1.02 17.07 -12.77
N TRP A 519 0.86 17.40 -14.06
CA TRP A 519 -0.35 18.09 -14.54
C TRP A 519 -1.58 17.18 -14.44
N MET A 520 -1.48 15.95 -14.96
CA MET A 520 -2.56 14.95 -14.87
C MET A 520 -2.91 14.61 -13.42
N GLN A 521 -1.91 14.51 -12.52
CA GLN A 521 -2.13 14.29 -11.09
C GLN A 521 -3.08 15.33 -10.51
N ARG A 522 -2.82 16.61 -10.76
CA ARG A 522 -3.50 17.70 -10.05
C ARG A 522 -4.82 18.11 -10.70
N VAL A 523 -4.89 18.08 -12.02
CA VAL A 523 -6.06 18.58 -12.77
C VAL A 523 -7.09 17.48 -13.01
N PHE A 524 -6.63 16.22 -13.17
CA PHE A 524 -7.53 15.11 -13.51
C PHE A 524 -7.67 14.10 -12.37
N PHE A 525 -6.56 13.53 -11.90
CA PHE A 525 -6.61 12.42 -10.95
C PHE A 525 -7.12 12.83 -9.57
N THR A 526 -6.59 13.88 -8.95
CA THR A 526 -7.02 14.30 -7.61
C THR A 526 -8.49 14.72 -7.57
N PRO A 527 -9.01 15.55 -8.50
CA PRO A 527 -10.45 15.83 -8.55
C PRO A 527 -11.29 14.58 -8.82
N GLY A 528 -10.85 13.69 -9.72
CA GLY A 528 -11.56 12.44 -10.02
C GLY A 528 -11.61 11.47 -8.84
N GLU A 529 -10.53 11.36 -8.07
CA GLU A 529 -10.45 10.60 -6.82
C GLU A 529 -11.43 11.16 -5.78
N ILE A 530 -11.44 12.48 -5.59
CA ILE A 530 -12.37 13.13 -4.65
C ILE A 530 -13.82 12.92 -5.10
N ALA A 531 -14.12 13.11 -6.39
CA ALA A 531 -15.46 12.93 -6.93
C ALA A 531 -15.96 11.49 -6.78
N ASN A 532 -15.11 10.50 -7.09
CA ASN A 532 -15.49 9.10 -6.95
C ASN A 532 -15.58 8.66 -5.48
N THR A 533 -14.77 9.24 -4.59
CA THR A 533 -14.90 9.06 -3.13
C THR A 533 -16.22 9.62 -2.63
N ALA A 534 -16.55 10.87 -2.99
CA ALA A 534 -17.80 11.50 -2.65
C ALA A 534 -19.00 10.71 -3.20
N TRP A 535 -18.86 10.12 -4.39
CA TRP A 535 -19.85 9.21 -4.96
C TRP A 535 -20.05 7.97 -4.10
N LEU A 536 -18.98 7.30 -3.66
CA LEU A 536 -19.09 6.14 -2.75
C LEU A 536 -19.72 6.52 -1.40
N CYS A 537 -19.36 7.67 -0.84
CA CYS A 537 -19.99 8.18 0.38
C CYS A 537 -21.47 8.46 0.17
N TYR A 538 -21.83 9.08 -0.96
CA TYR A 538 -23.21 9.34 -1.34
C TYR A 538 -24.01 8.05 -1.47
N ILE A 539 -23.53 7.04 -2.21
CA ILE A 539 -24.29 5.81 -2.41
C ILE A 539 -24.48 5.05 -1.09
N THR A 540 -23.47 5.06 -0.22
CA THR A 540 -23.55 4.44 1.11
C THR A 540 -24.59 5.17 1.97
N PHE A 541 -24.50 6.50 2.06
CA PHE A 541 -25.43 7.31 2.83
C PHE A 541 -26.87 7.18 2.32
N ALA A 542 -27.06 7.35 1.00
CA ALA A 542 -28.36 7.28 0.34
C ALA A 542 -29.04 5.92 0.53
N GLN A 543 -28.26 4.85 0.58
CA GLN A 543 -28.77 3.52 0.86
C GLN A 543 -29.14 3.33 2.32
N THR A 544 -28.30 3.78 3.25
CA THR A 544 -28.55 3.66 4.69
C THR A 544 -29.84 4.34 5.13
N ILE A 545 -30.10 5.57 4.67
CA ILE A 545 -31.32 6.28 5.08
C ILE A 545 -32.54 5.99 4.20
N GLY A 546 -32.34 5.41 3.01
CA GLY A 546 -33.43 5.08 2.08
C GLY A 546 -33.74 6.18 1.05
N LEU A 547 -32.80 7.05 0.69
CA LEU A 547 -32.98 8.07 -0.38
C LEU A 547 -33.36 7.47 -1.73
N TYR A 548 -32.98 6.21 -1.97
CA TYR A 548 -33.36 5.48 -3.18
C TYR A 548 -34.81 4.97 -3.18
N ASN A 549 -35.57 5.23 -2.13
CA ASN A 549 -36.96 4.81 -2.03
C ASN A 549 -37.89 5.86 -2.65
N THR A 550 -37.72 6.13 -3.95
CA THR A 550 -38.53 7.05 -4.76
C THR A 550 -39.20 6.30 -5.91
N CYS A 551 -40.28 6.85 -6.47
CA CYS A 551 -40.90 6.26 -7.67
C CYS A 551 -39.90 6.08 -8.82
N TYR A 552 -38.95 7.00 -8.96
CA TYR A 552 -37.95 6.98 -10.02
C TYR A 552 -36.93 5.84 -9.85
N CYS A 553 -36.42 5.66 -8.63
CA CYS A 553 -35.44 4.63 -8.35
C CYS A 553 -36.04 3.21 -8.29
N GLN A 554 -37.27 3.08 -7.78
CA GLN A 554 -37.98 1.80 -7.66
C GLN A 554 -38.52 1.26 -9.00
N SER A 555 -38.69 2.15 -10.00
CA SER A 555 -39.14 1.76 -11.34
C SER A 555 -38.01 1.46 -12.33
N SER A 556 -36.75 1.47 -11.90
CA SER A 556 -35.59 1.13 -12.75
C SER A 556 -35.52 1.92 -14.07
N MET A 557 -35.83 3.22 -14.02
CA MET A 557 -35.92 4.12 -15.18
C MET A 557 -34.63 4.28 -15.99
N TYR A 558 -33.48 3.87 -15.48
CA TYR A 558 -32.21 3.98 -16.21
C TYR A 558 -31.95 2.79 -17.17
N GLY A 559 -32.78 1.75 -17.15
CA GLY A 559 -32.68 0.61 -18.06
C GLY A 559 -33.11 0.96 -19.49
N ILE A 560 -32.33 0.53 -20.50
CA ILE A 560 -32.70 0.66 -21.93
C ILE A 560 -33.74 -0.41 -22.33
N ARG A 561 -33.69 -1.58 -21.68
CA ARG A 561 -34.65 -2.67 -21.79
C ARG A 561 -35.06 -3.07 -20.37
N GLY A 562 -36.38 -3.12 -20.12
CA GLY A 562 -36.94 -3.39 -18.79
C GLY A 562 -37.03 -2.15 -17.90
N GLY A 563 -38.04 -2.11 -17.02
CA GLY A 563 -38.33 -0.98 -16.11
C GLY A 563 -39.55 -0.14 -16.52
N GLY A 564 -39.72 1.01 -15.87
CA GLY A 564 -40.82 1.95 -16.10
C GLY A 564 -42.09 1.67 -15.29
N TYR A 565 -42.05 0.68 -14.38
CA TYR A 565 -43.19 0.27 -13.56
C TYR A 565 -42.77 -0.05 -12.14
N ILE A 566 -43.73 -0.10 -11.23
CA ILE A 566 -43.55 -0.63 -9.87
C ILE A 566 -44.65 -1.65 -9.63
N ASP A 567 -44.29 -2.83 -9.12
CA ASP A 567 -45.27 -3.80 -8.62
C ASP A 567 -45.37 -3.68 -7.11
N PHE A 568 -46.51 -3.19 -6.61
CA PHE A 568 -46.73 -3.03 -5.17
C PHE A 568 -46.69 -4.38 -4.42
N SER A 569 -47.01 -5.50 -5.08
CA SER A 569 -46.97 -6.81 -4.45
C SER A 569 -45.55 -7.34 -4.21
N GLN A 570 -44.55 -6.78 -4.90
CA GLN A 570 -43.16 -7.24 -4.86
C GLN A 570 -42.15 -6.18 -4.44
N ARG A 571 -42.66 -4.99 -4.09
CA ARG A 571 -41.86 -3.83 -3.70
C ARG A 571 -41.04 -4.05 -2.43
N SER A 572 -41.57 -4.79 -1.46
CA SER A 572 -40.84 -5.15 -0.23
C SER A 572 -40.26 -6.56 -0.28
N VAL A 573 -40.89 -7.47 -1.04
CA VAL A 573 -40.50 -8.87 -1.13
C VAL A 573 -40.56 -9.35 -2.58
N THR A 574 -39.43 -9.75 -3.16
CA THR A 574 -39.41 -10.39 -4.47
C THR A 574 -39.90 -11.83 -4.44
N ARG A 575 -40.76 -12.18 -5.38
CA ARG A 575 -41.29 -13.55 -5.56
C ARG A 575 -40.76 -14.22 -6.83
N THR A 576 -39.76 -13.63 -7.48
CA THR A 576 -39.12 -14.24 -8.65
C THR A 576 -38.53 -15.62 -8.29
N PRO A 577 -38.80 -16.68 -9.05
CA PRO A 577 -38.28 -18.03 -8.75
C PRO A 577 -36.75 -18.12 -8.83
N TRP A 578 -36.12 -17.17 -9.53
CA TRP A 578 -34.68 -17.10 -9.74
C TRP A 578 -33.93 -16.27 -8.70
N VAL A 579 -34.62 -15.61 -7.75
CA VAL A 579 -33.99 -14.73 -6.75
C VAL A 579 -32.85 -15.44 -6.02
N LYS A 580 -33.09 -16.68 -5.59
CA LYS A 580 -32.12 -17.49 -4.86
C LYS A 580 -30.84 -17.67 -5.67
N TRP A 581 -30.95 -17.94 -6.97
CA TRP A 581 -29.80 -18.14 -7.84
C TRP A 581 -28.99 -16.86 -8.04
N TYR A 582 -29.64 -15.72 -8.30
CA TYR A 582 -28.95 -14.45 -8.49
C TYR A 582 -28.27 -13.97 -7.20
N TRP A 583 -28.96 -14.06 -6.06
CA TRP A 583 -28.39 -13.69 -4.76
C TRP A 583 -27.24 -14.62 -4.38
N SER A 584 -27.38 -15.92 -4.59
CA SER A 584 -26.29 -16.88 -4.36
C SER A 584 -25.11 -16.61 -5.27
N ALA A 585 -25.33 -16.33 -6.56
CA ALA A 585 -24.25 -16.06 -7.50
C ALA A 585 -23.46 -14.79 -7.13
N GLY A 586 -24.15 -13.67 -6.86
CA GLY A 586 -23.50 -12.42 -6.48
C GLY A 586 -22.77 -12.50 -5.13
N THR A 587 -23.39 -13.17 -4.14
CA THR A 587 -22.77 -13.41 -2.83
C THR A 587 -21.55 -14.32 -2.95
N ALA A 588 -21.67 -15.44 -3.68
CA ALA A 588 -20.57 -16.38 -3.87
C ALA A 588 -19.39 -15.73 -4.60
N LEU A 589 -19.65 -14.90 -5.62
CA LEU A 589 -18.60 -14.17 -6.34
C LEU A 589 -17.80 -13.26 -5.40
N SER A 590 -18.47 -12.37 -4.68
CA SER A 590 -17.81 -11.43 -3.77
C SER A 590 -17.11 -12.14 -2.60
N CYS A 591 -17.73 -13.16 -2.01
CA CYS A 591 -17.13 -13.95 -0.92
C CYS A 591 -15.92 -14.77 -1.40
N ALA A 592 -15.96 -15.36 -2.60
CA ALA A 592 -14.83 -16.07 -3.16
C ALA A 592 -13.64 -15.13 -3.39
N ILE A 593 -13.89 -13.94 -3.93
CA ILE A 593 -12.86 -12.93 -4.16
C ILE A 593 -12.27 -12.43 -2.83
N LEU A 594 -13.13 -12.14 -1.84
CA LEU A 594 -12.69 -11.76 -0.50
C LEU A 594 -11.84 -12.86 0.13
N GLY A 595 -12.30 -14.11 0.07
CA GLY A 595 -11.62 -15.27 0.63
C GLY A 595 -10.26 -15.53 -0.03
N VAL A 596 -10.20 -15.51 -1.37
CA VAL A 596 -8.94 -15.66 -2.12
C VAL A 596 -7.99 -14.51 -1.82
N GLY A 597 -8.47 -13.26 -1.79
CA GLY A 597 -7.68 -12.09 -1.42
C GLY A 597 -7.10 -12.20 0.00
N MET A 598 -7.93 -12.60 0.96
CA MET A 598 -7.51 -12.78 2.35
C MET A 598 -6.46 -13.89 2.49
N ALA A 599 -6.70 -15.03 1.85
CA ALA A 599 -5.77 -16.15 1.83
C ALA A 599 -4.42 -15.77 1.20
N TYR A 600 -4.43 -14.98 0.13
CA TYR A 600 -3.22 -14.45 -0.50
C TYR A 600 -2.44 -13.53 0.45
N ILE A 601 -3.11 -12.57 1.11
CA ILE A 601 -2.45 -11.62 2.00
C ILE A 601 -1.84 -12.32 3.22
N VAL A 602 -2.60 -13.20 3.87
CA VAL A 602 -2.11 -13.99 5.01
C VAL A 602 -0.93 -14.87 4.58
N THR A 603 -1.02 -15.47 3.40
CA THR A 603 0.07 -16.25 2.81
C THR A 603 1.33 -15.40 2.65
N GLU A 604 1.25 -14.25 1.97
CA GLU A 604 2.40 -13.37 1.76
C GLU A 604 2.99 -12.88 3.07
N TRP A 605 2.14 -12.49 4.03
CA TRP A 605 2.58 -12.08 5.36
C TRP A 605 3.36 -13.18 6.08
N CYS A 606 2.85 -14.42 6.08
CA CYS A 606 3.54 -15.57 6.65
C CYS A 606 4.88 -15.84 5.96
N LEU A 607 4.92 -15.81 4.63
CA LEU A 607 6.13 -16.07 3.84
C LEU A 607 7.25 -15.04 4.06
N GLN A 608 6.87 -13.80 4.36
CA GLN A 608 7.79 -12.67 4.51
C GLN A 608 8.18 -12.40 5.97
N SER A 609 7.46 -13.00 6.93
CA SER A 609 7.61 -12.74 8.37
C SER A 609 9.05 -12.82 8.89
N HIS A 610 9.83 -13.80 8.41
CA HIS A 610 11.22 -14.02 8.85
C HIS A 610 12.17 -12.85 8.54
N LEU A 611 11.93 -12.05 7.49
CA LEU A 611 12.73 -10.86 7.17
C LEU A 611 12.61 -9.78 8.26
N SER A 612 11.42 -9.71 8.83
CA SER A 612 11.02 -8.68 9.79
C SER A 612 11.19 -9.07 11.25
N THR A 613 11.62 -10.30 11.53
CA THR A 613 11.86 -10.78 12.90
C THR A 613 13.18 -10.22 13.43
N LEU A 614 13.13 -9.57 14.59
CA LEU A 614 14.28 -8.93 15.25
C LEU A 614 15.38 -9.94 15.60
N ASP A 615 15.03 -10.96 16.40
CA ASP A 615 15.95 -12.03 16.79
C ASP A 615 16.32 -12.92 15.60
N VAL A 616 17.61 -13.10 15.35
CA VAL A 616 18.17 -13.94 14.27
C VAL A 616 17.74 -15.39 14.45
N ASN A 617 17.75 -15.90 15.68
CA ASN A 617 17.40 -17.30 15.97
C ASN A 617 15.90 -17.55 15.74
N ALA A 618 15.04 -16.63 16.21
CA ALA A 618 13.62 -16.67 15.90
C ALA A 618 13.35 -16.54 14.40
N ALA A 619 14.11 -15.72 13.67
CA ALA A 619 14.00 -15.59 12.22
C ALA A 619 14.40 -16.87 11.49
N ALA A 620 15.48 -17.54 11.90
CA ALA A 620 15.90 -18.82 11.34
C ALA A 620 14.84 -19.91 11.56
N ARG A 621 14.28 -19.99 12.78
CA ARG A 621 13.13 -20.88 13.07
C ARG A 621 11.91 -20.53 12.22
N GLY A 622 11.61 -19.24 12.07
CA GLY A 622 10.52 -18.74 11.21
C GLY A 622 10.72 -19.07 9.74
N LEU A 623 11.97 -19.00 9.25
CA LEU A 623 12.33 -19.39 7.89
C LEU A 623 12.14 -20.90 7.69
N HIS A 624 12.54 -21.74 8.64
CA HIS A 624 12.31 -23.18 8.56
C HIS A 624 10.81 -23.51 8.48
N ARG A 625 9.97 -22.87 9.31
CA ARG A 625 8.51 -23.01 9.20
C ARG A 625 7.98 -22.52 7.85
N THR A 626 8.52 -21.42 7.35
CA THR A 626 8.18 -20.88 6.02
C THR A 626 8.52 -21.86 4.91
N ARG A 627 9.67 -22.54 4.99
CA ARG A 627 10.11 -23.57 4.04
C ARG A 627 9.17 -24.77 4.03
N VAL A 628 8.81 -25.28 5.20
CA VAL A 628 7.82 -26.37 5.34
C VAL A 628 6.47 -25.95 4.76
N PHE A 629 6.01 -24.74 5.08
CA PHE A 629 4.76 -24.20 4.54
C PHE A 629 4.81 -24.02 3.01
N ARG A 630 5.92 -23.53 2.45
CA ARG A 630 6.13 -23.44 0.99
C ARG A 630 6.11 -24.82 0.35
N ALA A 631 6.79 -25.81 0.93
CA ALA A 631 6.79 -27.18 0.43
C ALA A 631 5.39 -27.80 0.42
N TRP A 632 4.63 -27.59 1.50
CA TRP A 632 3.26 -28.10 1.62
C TRP A 632 2.27 -27.40 0.68
N THR A 633 2.40 -26.08 0.51
CA THR A 633 1.53 -25.30 -0.39
C THR A 633 1.96 -25.33 -1.86
N TYR A 634 3.16 -25.84 -2.17
CA TYR A 634 3.70 -25.89 -3.53
C TYR A 634 2.76 -26.56 -4.55
N PRO A 635 2.12 -27.71 -4.27
CA PRO A 635 1.21 -28.36 -5.23
C PRO A 635 0.01 -27.48 -5.58
N ALA A 636 -0.54 -26.76 -4.61
CA ALA A 636 -1.66 -25.84 -4.82
C ALA A 636 -1.26 -24.59 -5.60
N ARG A 637 0.00 -24.16 -5.50
CA ARG A 637 0.53 -22.99 -6.22
C ARG A 637 1.05 -23.30 -7.60
N TYR A 638 1.40 -24.55 -7.88
CA TYR A 638 1.94 -24.96 -9.17
C TYR A 638 1.03 -24.58 -10.37
N PRO A 639 -0.31 -24.78 -10.32
CA PRO A 639 -1.21 -24.30 -11.37
C PRO A 639 -1.17 -22.78 -11.56
N LEU A 640 -1.06 -22.02 -10.47
CA LEU A 640 -0.96 -20.55 -10.52
C LEU A 640 0.38 -20.11 -11.13
N LEU A 641 1.47 -20.81 -10.82
CA LEU A 641 2.78 -20.60 -11.45
C LEU A 641 2.74 -20.89 -12.96
N LEU A 642 2.06 -21.97 -13.36
CA LEU A 642 1.85 -22.27 -14.78
C LEU A 642 0.96 -21.21 -15.46
N ALA A 643 -0.11 -20.75 -14.82
CA ALA A 643 -0.98 -19.72 -15.35
C ALA A 643 -0.26 -18.37 -15.49
N THR A 644 0.61 -18.02 -14.53
CA THR A 644 1.42 -16.79 -14.60
C THR A 644 2.53 -16.91 -15.65
N ALA A 645 3.16 -18.07 -15.80
CA ALA A 645 4.11 -18.34 -16.88
C ALA A 645 3.43 -18.29 -18.26
N TRP A 646 2.25 -18.90 -18.39
CA TRP A 646 1.46 -18.90 -19.62
C TRP A 646 0.99 -17.50 -19.99
N SER A 647 0.41 -16.74 -19.06
CA SER A 647 -0.01 -15.36 -19.31
C SER A 647 1.17 -14.45 -19.66
N SER A 648 2.33 -14.62 -19.00
CA SER A 648 3.56 -13.91 -19.36
C SER A 648 4.05 -14.30 -20.76
N TRP A 649 3.95 -15.56 -21.13
CA TRP A 649 4.28 -16.04 -22.47
C TRP A 649 3.34 -15.45 -23.54
N VAL A 650 2.02 -15.49 -23.32
CA VAL A 650 1.02 -14.89 -24.21
C VAL A 650 1.24 -13.39 -24.36
N LEU A 651 1.44 -12.67 -23.25
CA LEU A 651 1.68 -11.24 -23.26
C LEU A 651 2.98 -10.91 -24.00
N ASN A 652 4.04 -11.69 -23.78
CA ASN A 652 5.29 -11.54 -24.53
C ASN A 652 5.08 -11.85 -26.02
N LEU A 653 4.21 -12.79 -26.39
CA LEU A 653 3.91 -13.08 -27.80
C LEU A 653 3.20 -11.91 -28.48
N VAL A 654 2.23 -11.30 -27.78
CA VAL A 654 1.54 -10.08 -28.24
C VAL A 654 2.50 -8.88 -28.34
N LEU A 655 3.36 -8.68 -27.33
CA LEU A 655 4.31 -7.56 -27.30
C LEU A 655 5.54 -7.75 -28.21
N ARG A 656 5.94 -9.00 -28.51
CA ARG A 656 7.03 -9.33 -29.44
C ARG A 656 6.74 -8.86 -30.86
N GLN A 657 5.46 -8.80 -31.24
CA GLN A 657 5.06 -8.22 -32.53
C GLN A 657 5.40 -6.71 -32.63
N GLN A 658 5.65 -6.05 -31.49
CA GLN A 658 5.98 -4.63 -31.40
C GLN A 658 7.47 -4.32 -31.11
N ARG A 659 8.28 -5.27 -30.61
CA ARG A 659 9.69 -5.03 -30.26
C ARG A 659 10.64 -5.93 -31.06
N ARG A 660 11.30 -5.32 -32.05
CA ARG A 660 12.28 -5.93 -32.96
C ARG A 660 13.70 -6.00 -32.40
N GLY A 661 13.87 -6.22 -31.08
CA GLY A 661 15.18 -6.22 -30.42
C GLY A 661 15.41 -7.46 -29.56
N GLU A 662 16.60 -8.05 -29.68
CA GLU A 662 17.11 -9.23 -28.97
C GLU A 662 17.31 -8.99 -27.45
N HIS A 663 16.25 -8.64 -26.73
CA HIS A 663 16.36 -8.61 -25.27
C HIS A 663 16.25 -10.02 -24.71
N MET A 664 17.35 -10.49 -24.11
CA MET A 664 17.47 -11.69 -23.29
C MET A 664 16.19 -11.94 -22.48
N ALA A 665 15.62 -13.14 -22.61
CA ALA A 665 14.48 -13.56 -21.82
C ALA A 665 14.85 -13.44 -20.34
N GLN A 666 14.11 -12.61 -19.61
CA GLN A 666 14.33 -12.39 -18.18
C GLN A 666 14.21 -13.71 -17.43
N LYS A 667 15.28 -14.10 -16.73
CA LYS A 667 15.31 -15.33 -15.92
C LYS A 667 14.48 -15.10 -14.66
N THR A 668 13.76 -16.12 -14.21
CA THR A 668 12.93 -16.06 -13.02
C THR A 668 13.40 -17.09 -12.01
N LEU A 669 13.69 -16.66 -10.80
CA LEU A 669 13.97 -17.53 -9.67
C LEU A 669 12.69 -18.29 -9.29
N VAL A 670 12.75 -19.60 -9.43
CA VAL A 670 11.70 -20.51 -8.98
C VAL A 670 12.14 -21.15 -7.67
N TRP A 671 11.22 -21.23 -6.72
CA TRP A 671 11.51 -21.90 -5.45
C TRP A 671 11.77 -23.39 -5.69
N THR A 672 12.89 -23.90 -5.19
CA THR A 672 13.22 -25.33 -5.21
C THR A 672 13.54 -25.80 -3.79
N LYS A 673 13.30 -27.08 -3.50
CA LYS A 673 13.78 -27.72 -2.25
C LYS A 673 15.24 -28.13 -2.38
N ASN A 674 15.61 -28.71 -3.52
CA ASN A 674 16.93 -29.26 -3.75
C ASN A 674 17.95 -28.14 -4.02
N VAL A 675 19.17 -28.33 -3.52
CA VAL A 675 20.31 -27.49 -3.86
C VAL A 675 20.61 -27.66 -5.35
N THR A 676 20.53 -26.57 -6.09
CA THR A 676 20.79 -26.55 -7.54
C THR A 676 22.22 -26.15 -7.85
N TYR A 677 22.88 -25.43 -6.94
CA TYR A 677 24.27 -25.02 -7.07
C TYR A 677 25.21 -25.97 -6.30
N ARG A 678 26.04 -26.76 -7.00
CA ARG A 678 27.22 -27.41 -6.43
C ARG A 678 28.43 -26.53 -6.72
N GLY A 679 29.03 -25.94 -5.69
CA GLY A 679 30.19 -25.04 -5.82
C GLY A 679 31.51 -25.72 -6.24
N GLU A 680 31.48 -26.89 -6.88
CA GLU A 680 32.68 -27.72 -7.12
C GLU A 680 33.28 -27.63 -8.53
N GLU A 681 32.59 -27.11 -9.55
CA GLU A 681 33.09 -27.24 -10.94
C GLU A 681 34.13 -26.18 -11.40
N GLN A 682 34.40 -25.10 -10.65
CA GLN A 682 35.36 -24.08 -11.09
C GLN A 682 36.79 -24.22 -10.53
N GLY A 683 37.01 -25.03 -9.50
CA GLY A 683 38.36 -25.32 -8.98
C GLY A 683 39.22 -26.20 -9.91
N GLN A 684 38.59 -27.00 -10.77
CA GLN A 684 39.30 -27.88 -11.72
C GLN A 684 39.63 -27.22 -13.06
N LEU A 685 38.87 -26.19 -13.49
CA LEU A 685 39.16 -25.47 -14.74
C LEU A 685 40.29 -24.44 -14.61
N LEU A 686 40.60 -23.98 -13.40
CA LEU A 686 41.73 -23.06 -13.13
C LEU A 686 43.02 -23.78 -12.72
N SER A 687 42.98 -25.10 -12.53
CA SER A 687 44.17 -25.95 -12.29
C SER A 687 44.58 -26.79 -13.52
N GLY A 688 43.71 -26.91 -14.53
CA GLY A 688 43.99 -27.61 -15.80
C GLY A 688 44.65 -26.71 -16.85
N GLY A 689 45.85 -26.18 -16.55
CA GLY A 689 46.50 -25.17 -17.41
C GLY A 689 48.03 -25.25 -17.45
N VAL A 690 48.65 -26.41 -17.23
CA VAL A 690 50.04 -26.66 -17.62
C VAL A 690 50.14 -28.05 -18.22
N ARG A 691 49.83 -28.16 -19.52
CA ARG A 691 50.21 -29.32 -20.33
C ARG A 691 51.65 -29.06 -20.79
N ARG A 692 52.62 -29.62 -20.05
CA ARG A 692 53.99 -29.78 -20.55
C ARG A 692 53.99 -31.00 -21.46
N GLU A 693 54.19 -30.76 -22.75
CA GLU A 693 54.66 -31.78 -23.69
C GLU A 693 56.05 -32.24 -23.24
N SER A 694 56.20 -33.53 -23.00
CA SER A 694 57.47 -34.23 -23.17
C SER A 694 57.18 -35.69 -23.46
N ASP A 695 57.63 -36.11 -24.63
CA ASP A 695 57.55 -37.43 -25.23
C ASP A 695 58.22 -38.52 -24.40
N GLY A 696 57.82 -39.77 -24.70
CA GLY A 696 58.82 -40.82 -24.93
C GLY A 696 59.13 -41.80 -23.78
N GLU A 697 58.66 -43.03 -23.99
CA GLU A 697 59.35 -44.29 -23.70
C GLU A 697 59.45 -44.83 -22.25
N GLY A 698 58.97 -46.07 -22.09
CA GLY A 698 59.79 -47.14 -21.51
C GLY A 698 59.43 -47.65 -20.11
N GLY A 699 58.66 -48.74 -20.07
CA GLY A 699 58.97 -49.98 -19.32
C GLY A 699 59.06 -50.01 -17.78
N GLY A 700 58.45 -51.04 -17.19
CA GLY A 700 59.00 -51.72 -16.01
C GLY A 700 58.24 -51.60 -14.68
N ASP A 701 57.32 -52.54 -14.44
CA ASP A 701 57.41 -53.60 -13.41
C ASP A 701 57.83 -53.30 -11.93
N TRP A 702 57.08 -53.96 -11.00
CA TRP A 702 57.34 -54.30 -9.57
C TRP A 702 57.13 -53.28 -8.42
N ALA A 703 56.06 -53.53 -7.65
CA ALA A 703 56.02 -53.99 -6.24
C ALA A 703 56.82 -53.30 -5.09
N VAL A 704 56.08 -53.05 -4.00
CA VAL A 704 56.41 -53.26 -2.57
C VAL A 704 57.39 -52.30 -1.86
N GLY A 705 56.94 -51.76 -0.72
CA GLY A 705 57.73 -51.81 0.52
C GLY A 705 58.30 -50.50 1.07
N ASP A 706 57.91 -50.25 2.32
CA ASP A 706 58.71 -49.68 3.40
C ASP A 706 58.92 -48.15 3.56
N ARG A 707 58.54 -47.69 4.77
CA ARG A 707 59.09 -46.51 5.45
C ARG A 707 60.54 -46.81 5.86
N PRO A 708 61.42 -45.80 6.08
CA PRO A 708 61.47 -45.18 7.41
C PRO A 708 61.92 -43.70 7.46
N GLU A 709 61.53 -43.07 8.57
CA GLU A 709 62.24 -42.14 9.47
C GLU A 709 63.25 -41.07 8.98
N ASP A 710 63.00 -39.86 9.52
CA ASP A 710 63.93 -38.84 10.02
C ASP A 710 64.78 -38.00 9.07
N LEU A 711 64.54 -36.67 9.11
CA LEU A 711 65.52 -35.66 9.55
C LEU A 711 64.92 -34.24 9.53
N GLY A 712 64.76 -33.66 10.72
CA GLY A 712 65.48 -32.42 11.08
C GLY A 712 64.96 -31.05 10.65
N ALA A 713 64.40 -30.35 11.65
CA ALA A 713 64.74 -28.97 12.04
C ALA A 713 64.12 -27.77 11.29
N GLY A 714 63.24 -27.09 12.02
CA GLY A 714 63.42 -25.67 12.37
C GLY A 714 62.80 -24.63 11.46
N ILE A 715 61.76 -23.93 11.95
CA ILE A 715 61.76 -22.48 12.18
C ILE A 715 60.38 -22.09 12.77
N GLU A 716 60.46 -21.26 13.80
CA GLU A 716 59.42 -20.85 14.75
C GLU A 716 58.32 -19.97 14.11
N LEU A 717 57.07 -20.20 14.52
CA LEU A 717 55.95 -19.26 14.35
C LEU A 717 55.73 -18.50 15.68
N PRO A 718 55.48 -17.18 15.65
CA PRO A 718 55.33 -16.40 16.88
C PRO A 718 53.99 -16.70 17.56
N THR A 719 54.07 -17.18 18.80
CA THR A 719 52.98 -17.23 19.78
C THR A 719 52.92 -15.92 20.56
N TYR A 720 51.72 -15.37 20.69
CA TYR A 720 51.36 -14.33 21.67
C TYR A 720 49.85 -14.40 21.96
N PRO A 721 49.38 -13.92 23.11
CA PRO A 721 49.11 -14.81 24.23
C PRO A 721 47.64 -14.79 24.68
N GLY A 722 47.23 -15.90 25.30
CA GLY A 722 46.39 -15.90 26.52
C GLY A 722 44.91 -15.51 26.37
N PRO A 723 43.98 -16.24 27.03
CA PRO A 723 42.56 -15.96 26.97
C PRO A 723 42.20 -14.76 27.88
N LEU A 724 41.43 -13.82 27.35
CA LEU A 724 40.73 -12.79 28.12
C LEU A 724 39.33 -13.31 28.55
N PRO A 725 38.78 -12.79 29.65
CA PRO A 725 38.09 -13.59 30.67
C PRO A 725 36.63 -13.94 30.35
N GLU A 726 36.19 -15.07 30.91
CA GLU A 726 34.78 -15.48 31.04
C GLU A 726 33.94 -14.38 31.69
N LEU A 727 33.13 -13.67 30.89
CA LEU A 727 31.97 -12.93 31.38
C LEU A 727 30.81 -13.90 31.55
N ARG A 728 30.68 -14.45 32.76
CA ARG A 728 29.46 -15.13 33.22
C ARG A 728 28.31 -14.11 33.25
N TYR A 729 27.37 -14.23 32.32
CA TYR A 729 26.04 -13.67 32.51
C TYR A 729 25.23 -14.67 33.32
N SER A 730 24.93 -14.29 34.56
CA SER A 730 23.94 -14.95 35.41
C SER A 730 22.56 -14.71 34.80
N TYR A 731 21.89 -15.80 34.43
CA TYR A 731 20.44 -15.83 34.23
C TYR A 731 19.79 -15.74 35.60
N GLU A 732 19.12 -14.63 35.89
CA GLU A 732 18.06 -14.60 36.91
C GLU A 732 16.71 -14.50 36.19
N ASP A 733 15.97 -15.61 36.28
CA ASP A 733 14.54 -15.64 36.05
C ASP A 733 13.86 -14.79 37.14
N GLY A 734 13.08 -13.79 36.74
CA GLY A 734 12.29 -12.97 37.64
C GLY A 734 11.24 -12.17 36.90
N ALA A 735 10.00 -12.61 37.02
CA ALA A 735 8.82 -11.89 36.55
C ALA A 735 8.62 -10.55 37.31
N VAL A 736 7.64 -9.78 36.80
CA VAL A 736 6.85 -8.70 37.44
C VAL A 736 7.10 -7.28 36.90
N GLU A 737 6.10 -6.85 36.12
CA GLU A 737 5.35 -5.57 36.10
C GLU A 737 5.89 -4.27 36.74
N GLU A 738 5.41 -3.17 36.11
CA GLU A 738 5.29 -1.79 36.58
C GLU A 738 6.55 -0.91 36.73
N GLY A 739 6.54 0.24 36.03
CA GLY A 739 7.50 1.32 36.30
C GLY A 739 7.93 2.15 35.08
N TYR A 740 6.99 2.81 34.37
CA TYR A 740 7.33 3.87 33.41
C TYR A 740 6.45 5.11 33.59
N PHE A 741 6.35 5.55 34.84
CA PHE A 741 5.69 6.79 35.23
C PHE A 741 6.41 7.44 36.42
N ASP A 742 7.75 7.56 36.38
CA ASP A 742 8.49 8.29 37.43
C ASP A 742 9.86 8.81 36.95
N ARG A 743 9.86 9.58 35.86
CA ARG A 743 11.09 10.28 35.41
C ARG A 743 10.85 11.67 34.84
N VAL A 744 9.97 12.46 35.48
CA VAL A 744 9.79 13.90 35.20
C VAL A 744 9.80 14.79 36.47
N THR A 745 9.97 14.23 37.67
CA THR A 745 9.92 14.99 38.93
C THR A 745 11.24 14.92 39.71
N SER A 746 12.31 15.49 39.17
CA SER A 746 13.46 15.95 40.00
C SER A 746 14.39 16.91 39.24
N LEU A 747 13.98 18.16 39.07
CA LEU A 747 14.93 19.29 38.98
C LEU A 747 14.28 20.45 39.73
N GLY A 748 14.62 20.55 41.01
CA GLY A 748 14.18 21.61 41.90
C GLY A 748 15.10 22.82 41.86
N SER A 749 14.46 23.98 42.02
CA SER A 749 14.91 25.22 42.66
C SER A 749 16.15 25.94 42.14
N ILE A 750 15.92 27.02 41.37
CA ILE A 750 16.63 28.29 41.61
C ILE A 750 15.59 29.43 41.68
N ASP A 751 15.88 30.30 42.63
CA ASP A 751 15.17 31.38 43.31
C ASP A 751 14.41 32.41 42.44
N ALA A 752 13.30 32.90 42.99
CA ALA A 752 12.47 33.95 42.43
C ALA A 752 12.53 35.19 43.33
N ARG A 753 13.26 36.21 42.89
CA ARG A 753 12.99 37.65 43.11
C ARG A 753 14.07 38.50 42.43
N GLY A 754 13.72 39.16 41.32
CA GLY A 754 14.54 40.22 40.74
C GLY A 754 14.16 40.58 39.30
N ALA A 755 13.46 41.71 39.15
CA ALA A 755 13.33 42.55 37.95
C ALA A 755 12.58 41.93 36.75
N VAL A 756 11.33 42.31 36.42
CA VAL A 756 10.87 43.64 35.97
C VAL A 756 11.84 44.28 34.98
N GLY A 757 11.52 44.15 33.70
CA GLY A 757 12.10 44.96 32.63
C GLY A 757 12.53 44.14 31.42
N LEU A 758 11.62 43.93 30.44
CA LEU A 758 11.89 43.87 28.99
C LEU A 758 10.69 43.33 28.19
N LEU A 759 9.52 43.97 28.32
CA LEU A 759 8.48 43.92 27.28
C LEU A 759 7.84 45.31 27.13
N GLU A 760 8.69 46.31 26.90
CA GLU A 760 8.27 47.65 26.49
C GLU A 760 9.14 48.11 25.31
N ALA A 761 8.64 47.81 24.10
CA ALA A 761 8.95 48.38 22.78
C ALA A 761 8.57 47.27 21.78
N ARG A 762 7.47 47.35 21.02
CA ARG A 762 7.21 48.42 20.06
C ARG A 762 5.78 48.24 19.52
N SER A 763 4.80 48.79 20.23
CA SER A 763 3.48 49.09 19.67
C SER A 763 3.18 50.57 19.90
N ARG A 764 3.38 51.39 18.86
CA ARG A 764 2.77 52.71 18.61
C ARG A 764 2.83 52.88 17.09
N GLY A 765 1.76 53.23 16.38
CA GLY A 765 0.43 53.61 16.81
C GLY A 765 -0.39 54.13 15.62
N SER A 766 -1.43 54.88 15.96
CA SER A 766 -2.52 55.49 15.17
C SER A 766 -3.68 54.53 14.86
N SER A 767 -4.80 54.50 15.59
CA SER A 767 -5.76 55.52 16.07
C SER A 767 -6.56 56.18 14.95
N PHE A 768 -7.88 55.92 14.89
CA PHE A 768 -8.92 56.95 14.90
C PHE A 768 -10.28 56.32 15.27
N ALA A 769 -11.08 57.09 15.99
CA ALA A 769 -12.29 56.72 16.75
C ALA A 769 -13.58 57.15 16.02
N GLU A 770 -14.70 56.94 16.73
CA GLU A 770 -16.12 57.35 16.50
C GLU A 770 -17.03 56.23 15.96
N SER A 771 -18.28 56.02 16.39
CA SER A 771 -19.11 56.37 17.57
C SER A 771 -20.56 55.89 17.27
N GLY A 772 -21.35 55.53 18.28
CA GLY A 772 -22.81 55.28 18.23
C GLY A 772 -23.17 53.82 18.59
N ALA A 773 -23.71 53.47 19.77
CA ALA A 773 -25.02 53.82 20.37
C ALA A 773 -26.19 53.39 19.44
N GLU A 774 -27.24 52.67 19.84
CA GLU A 774 -27.88 52.46 21.16
C GLU A 774 -28.97 51.35 21.03
N ASP A 775 -29.53 50.94 22.18
CA ASP A 775 -30.87 50.31 22.43
C ASP A 775 -31.06 48.77 22.26
N GLU A 776 -31.18 47.99 23.36
CA GLU A 776 -32.38 47.73 24.24
C GLU A 776 -33.26 46.60 23.66
N GLU A 777 -33.81 45.56 24.33
CA GLU A 777 -34.32 45.23 25.69
C GLU A 777 -34.11 43.70 25.91
N GLY A 778 -33.83 43.15 27.11
CA GLY A 778 -34.76 42.86 28.22
C GLY A 778 -35.28 41.40 28.11
N GLY A 779 -35.30 40.48 29.08
CA GLY A 779 -34.99 40.29 30.51
C GLY A 779 -35.16 38.76 30.78
N ARG A 780 -35.15 38.13 31.96
CA ARG A 780 -34.65 38.31 33.35
C ARG A 780 -35.39 37.23 34.18
N GLY A 781 -34.72 36.67 35.20
CA GLY A 781 -35.27 35.80 36.26
C GLY A 781 -34.38 34.56 36.45
N ASP A 782 -33.44 34.46 37.39
CA ASP A 782 -33.40 34.75 38.83
C ASP A 782 -34.44 33.95 39.64
N GLY A 783 -34.11 33.14 40.67
CA GLY A 783 -32.83 32.96 41.33
C GLY A 783 -32.84 31.88 42.43
N THR A 784 -31.73 31.89 43.20
CA THR A 784 -31.51 31.48 44.62
C THR A 784 -31.70 30.00 45.02
N GLU A 785 -30.68 29.25 45.48
CA GLU A 785 -29.79 29.29 46.68
C GLU A 785 -30.14 28.15 47.68
N GLY A 786 -29.11 27.43 48.16
CA GLY A 786 -29.13 26.74 49.46
C GLY A 786 -28.72 25.26 49.48
N PRO A 787 -27.94 24.76 50.48
CA PRO A 787 -26.89 23.77 50.21
C PRO A 787 -26.84 22.52 51.13
N VAL A 788 -25.90 21.61 50.81
CA VAL A 788 -25.23 20.56 51.64
C VAL A 788 -26.06 19.40 52.20
N VAL A 789 -25.75 18.15 51.79
CA VAL A 789 -25.53 16.98 52.68
C VAL A 789 -24.56 15.97 52.02
N ARG A 790 -23.49 15.61 52.75
CA ARG A 790 -22.56 14.50 52.50
C ARG A 790 -23.22 13.12 52.74
N ARG A 791 -22.83 12.10 51.97
CA ARG A 791 -22.67 10.73 52.50
C ARG A 791 -21.66 9.93 51.68
N ALA A 792 -20.60 9.51 52.37
CA ALA A 792 -19.67 8.45 51.99
C ALA A 792 -20.26 7.08 52.38
N TYR A 793 -19.75 6.00 51.79
CA TYR A 793 -19.37 4.69 52.41
C TYR A 793 -19.20 3.59 51.32
N PRO A 794 -18.50 2.46 51.61
CA PRO A 794 -17.30 2.06 50.87
C PRO A 794 -17.38 0.66 50.22
N ALA A 795 -16.30 0.24 49.56
CA ALA A 795 -15.94 -1.18 49.33
C ALA A 795 -15.00 -1.65 50.48
N PRO A 796 -14.51 -2.91 50.58
CA PRO A 796 -14.72 -4.12 49.77
C PRO A 796 -14.94 -5.42 50.59
N ALA A 797 -15.23 -6.57 49.94
CA ALA A 797 -14.67 -7.91 50.27
C ALA A 797 -15.33 -9.03 49.43
N SER A 798 -14.48 -9.89 48.87
CA SER A 798 -14.74 -11.26 48.39
C SER A 798 -13.92 -12.23 49.27
N PRO A 799 -13.93 -13.59 49.14
CA PRO A 799 -14.82 -14.51 48.42
C PRO A 799 -15.34 -15.67 49.33
N GLY A 800 -16.27 -16.49 48.83
CA GLY A 800 -16.71 -17.72 49.50
C GLY A 800 -17.19 -18.78 48.51
N VAL A 801 -16.35 -19.79 48.31
CA VAL A 801 -16.64 -21.08 47.65
C VAL A 801 -17.48 -21.94 48.60
N ILE A 802 -18.47 -22.68 48.08
CA ILE A 802 -18.86 -24.05 48.46
C ILE A 802 -19.86 -24.56 47.41
N GLY A 803 -19.60 -25.75 46.89
CA GLY A 803 -20.46 -26.43 45.92
C GLY A 803 -21.60 -27.23 46.54
N GLY A 804 -22.43 -27.81 45.67
CA GLY A 804 -23.46 -28.77 46.03
C GLY A 804 -24.45 -28.99 44.90
N SER A 805 -24.40 -30.19 44.31
CA SER A 805 -25.44 -30.89 43.53
C SER A 805 -26.83 -30.76 44.18
N SER A 806 -27.98 -30.93 43.53
CA SER A 806 -28.41 -31.99 42.61
C SER A 806 -29.86 -31.69 42.16
N ASP A 807 -30.20 -32.16 40.97
CA ASP A 807 -31.48 -32.71 40.51
C ASP A 807 -32.80 -31.92 40.58
N GLY A 808 -33.42 -31.79 39.40
CA GLY A 808 -34.79 -32.28 39.17
C GLY A 808 -35.95 -31.29 39.31
N VAL A 809 -36.35 -30.68 38.19
CA VAL A 809 -37.64 -30.86 37.46
C VAL A 809 -37.63 -29.93 36.24
#